data_AF-A0A401JA40-F1
#
_entry.id   AF-A0A401JA40-F1
#
_cell.length_a   1.000
_cell.length_b   1.000
_cell.length_c   1.000
_cell.angle_alpha   90.00
_cell.angle_beta   90.00
_cell.angle_gamma   90.00
#
_symmetry.space_group_name_H-M   'P 1'
#
loop_
_entity.id
_entity.type
_entity.pdbx_description
1 polymer ?
#
loop_
_entity_poly.entity_id
_entity_poly.type
_entity_poly.pdbx_seq_one_letter_code
_entity_poly.pdbx_strand_id
1 'polypeptide(L)'
;MSSHYVITMPQLSDTMTEGVVVTWEKQVGDKVERGDIVATVETDKAIMDVEVFKAGYLAGPLAEVGATVTVSGALGYITDTLGDLAIGEGEVVTEQAATEMIPHQAGMPIVMPQLSDTMTEGIVVTWEKAIGAALKRGDIVATVETDKAIMDVEVFQEGFLSGPLAGVGSTVEVAHPMAFIVSDAAQVNNTEVTVSAEHKVIESHHQKDKTPIYAAAAKSTPAATPAVTQPGAKPVARPAGRQASPYARKLAGEIGVDLSQLAGSGPAGVIVAQDVARARPSMAQVAHSLPQVEVPGTGRPMSSMEKAVSHAMTAALTLPTFDVTFNIKPEKLIAAAKARKVSVTVAIAKACSVAMLKHPMLNNCYQPVDKIVERSNHDFGVAVAADGGGLVVPILHNIEQKSLEQLQAEWSDLMPRARARKLSPNEYASPTFTISNMGMFGVTHFTAIPTPGIAAIMAIAATGPDGMPVNITGDHRVVNGAHVAAYLADLKKIIENPESWLEATATNPIPEGDWDFPVIVIGGGPGGEDCARDLVEHGVKAAMINNAPLPGGECLWRGCIPSKAWRHNADLMRDRAHDAEKGITGTNTPKLDWATLETRRKGILQTRGELALKTDKGVKIDVREGFASFVDDHTIKVQPAGGEAYTLRFGAAVIAPGAPPFVPPIPGALEGLTGGGVITSDTIWNLPAPPKKMAIVGGGVIGVEMAQIFRDFGTEILMLEARDRILAEVEEEIAKQLTELLKQEFSVVTSAKIGSIAGTPGKMKLDYADAEGKTASFDCDYVLMATGKRPDTSKLNLEAAGVQLDGAAIKVDTRGRTSVPHIYAVGDVVGGYMLAHTAATQGRVAASNLLGEDHVYNQDLDCGVTFSRPQAGFVGLSVAQAKAKGVDAVEAKMPMSIDAKAMISGETHGMIKLVADKATQKIIGVHFLAEHTDTLIGEAVMMVSAGMTLKQVAQAIHPHPTQTELFGELARRLMSRLRRTAKH
;
A
#
# COMPACT_ATOMS: atom_id res chain seq x y z
N MET A 1 39.12 28.76 0.31
CA MET A 1 38.80 28.75 1.75
C MET A 1 37.86 27.59 1.96
N SER A 2 38.04 26.84 3.04
CA SER A 2 37.18 25.70 3.38
C SER A 2 35.86 26.20 3.94
N SER A 3 34.78 25.44 3.73
CA SER A 3 33.44 25.79 4.20
C SER A 3 33.11 25.00 5.46
N HIS A 4 33.36 25.59 6.63
CA HIS A 4 32.99 25.00 7.93
C HIS A 4 31.54 25.34 8.29
N TYR A 5 30.61 24.47 7.90
CA TYR A 5 29.18 24.56 8.22
C TYR A 5 28.93 24.29 9.72
N VAL A 6 28.05 25.06 10.37
CA VAL A 6 27.79 24.94 11.81
C VAL A 6 26.63 23.98 12.12
N ILE A 7 26.88 23.03 13.02
CA ILE A 7 25.88 22.19 13.67
C ILE A 7 25.38 22.97 14.88
N THR A 8 24.07 23.18 15.02
CA THR A 8 23.47 23.98 16.10
C THR A 8 22.55 23.17 17.01
N MET A 9 22.32 23.66 18.23
CA MET A 9 21.36 23.09 19.17
C MET A 9 19.92 23.22 18.62
N PRO A 10 19.22 22.10 18.30
CA PRO A 10 17.86 22.17 17.75
C PRO A 10 16.85 22.62 18.81
N GLN A 11 15.74 23.25 18.38
CA GLN A 11 14.61 23.56 19.26
C GLN A 11 13.64 22.37 19.30
N LEU A 12 13.64 21.66 20.43
CA LEU A 12 12.89 20.40 20.59
C LEU A 12 11.55 20.56 21.32
N SER A 13 11.23 21.76 21.81
CA SER A 13 9.85 22.16 22.17
C SER A 13 9.69 23.67 22.29
N ASP A 14 8.44 24.13 22.22
CA ASP A 14 8.01 25.55 22.26
C ASP A 14 8.48 26.35 23.49
N THR A 15 8.97 25.68 24.54
CA THR A 15 9.49 26.33 25.76
C THR A 15 10.96 26.01 26.05
N MET A 16 11.67 25.36 25.12
CA MET A 16 13.10 25.08 25.23
C MET A 16 13.89 26.34 24.84
N THR A 17 14.77 26.80 25.74
CA THR A 17 15.72 27.90 25.48
C THR A 17 17.16 27.43 25.36
N GLU A 18 17.46 26.25 25.93
CA GLU A 18 18.79 25.64 26.01
C GLU A 18 18.67 24.11 26.14
N GLY A 19 19.73 23.41 25.77
CA GLY A 19 19.89 21.97 25.98
C GLY A 19 21.30 21.64 26.45
N VAL A 20 21.52 20.44 26.96
CA VAL A 20 22.82 19.96 27.46
C VAL A 20 23.35 18.87 26.54
N VAL A 21 24.61 18.95 26.12
CA VAL A 21 25.25 17.91 25.30
C VAL A 21 25.50 16.65 26.16
N VAL A 22 24.89 15.52 25.81
CA VAL A 22 24.98 14.26 26.58
C VAL A 22 26.14 13.40 26.09
N THR A 23 26.29 13.30 24.77
CA THR A 23 27.35 12.55 24.08
C THR A 23 27.60 13.13 22.69
N TRP A 24 28.79 12.87 22.16
CA TRP A 24 29.07 12.94 20.72
C TRP A 24 29.20 11.50 20.21
N GLU A 25 28.40 11.16 19.20
CA GLU A 25 28.36 9.82 18.58
C GLU A 25 29.36 9.68 17.41
N LYS A 26 29.99 10.80 17.02
CA LYS A 26 31.05 10.92 16.01
C LYS A 26 32.21 11.75 16.56
N GLN A 27 33.43 11.50 16.11
CA GLN A 27 34.65 12.21 16.51
C GLN A 27 35.12 13.20 15.43
N VAL A 28 35.93 14.18 15.82
CA VAL A 28 36.54 15.14 14.87
C VAL A 28 37.41 14.37 13.86
N GLY A 29 37.08 14.49 12.59
CA GLY A 29 37.65 13.72 11.47
C GLY A 29 36.75 12.61 10.92
N ASP A 30 35.69 12.21 11.62
CA ASP A 30 34.74 11.21 11.10
C ASP A 30 33.93 11.79 9.94
N LYS A 31 33.72 10.97 8.90
CA LYS A 31 32.81 11.30 7.81
C LYS A 31 31.36 11.21 8.32
N VAL A 32 30.54 12.19 7.94
CA VAL A 32 29.11 12.25 8.20
C VAL A 32 28.33 12.45 6.91
N GLU A 33 27.15 11.84 6.80
CA GLU A 33 26.23 11.98 5.65
C GLU A 33 24.90 12.59 6.10
N ARG A 34 24.10 13.14 5.16
CA ARG A 34 22.81 13.75 5.52
C ARG A 34 21.88 12.67 6.08
N GLY A 35 21.44 12.84 7.33
CA GLY A 35 20.73 11.81 8.09
C GLY A 35 21.55 11.13 9.19
N ASP A 36 22.86 11.40 9.29
CA ASP A 36 23.68 10.88 10.40
C ASP A 36 23.38 11.61 11.72
N ILE A 37 23.26 10.84 12.80
CA ILE A 37 23.33 11.34 14.17
C ILE A 37 24.80 11.65 14.52
N VAL A 38 25.06 12.82 15.09
CA VAL A 38 26.40 13.26 15.49
C VAL A 38 26.55 13.49 17.00
N ALA A 39 25.47 13.86 17.69
CA ALA A 39 25.45 14.10 19.12
C ALA A 39 24.05 13.78 19.70
N THR A 40 23.99 13.50 21.00
CA THR A 40 22.72 13.39 21.73
C THR A 40 22.63 14.54 22.73
N VAL A 41 21.45 15.17 22.84
CA VAL A 41 21.20 16.32 23.72
C VAL A 41 20.04 16.05 24.70
N GLU A 42 20.17 16.54 25.94
CA GLU A 42 19.18 16.47 27.00
C GLU A 42 18.53 17.84 27.21
N THR A 43 17.20 17.83 27.32
CA THR A 43 16.36 19.02 27.56
C THR A 43 15.61 18.86 28.89
N ASP A 44 14.79 19.84 29.27
CA ASP A 44 13.92 19.76 30.45
C ASP A 44 12.82 18.68 30.34
N LYS A 45 12.62 18.08 29.15
CA LYS A 45 11.51 17.16 28.84
C LYS A 45 11.94 15.83 28.20
N ALA A 46 12.99 15.83 27.39
CA ALA A 46 13.40 14.70 26.57
C ALA A 46 14.92 14.65 26.33
N ILE A 47 15.44 13.45 26.09
CA ILE A 47 16.76 13.22 25.50
C ILE A 47 16.53 12.85 24.03
N MET A 48 17.21 13.52 23.10
CA MET A 48 17.01 13.35 21.66
C MET A 48 18.33 13.47 20.90
N ASP A 49 18.38 12.84 19.73
CA ASP A 49 19.55 12.82 18.88
C ASP A 49 19.56 14.01 17.90
N VAL A 50 20.76 14.53 17.62
CA VAL A 50 21.03 15.64 16.70
C VAL A 50 21.51 15.06 15.37
N GLU A 51 20.66 15.17 14.35
CA GLU A 51 20.93 14.82 12.97
C GLU A 51 21.71 15.94 12.25
N VAL A 52 22.55 15.59 11.27
CA VAL A 52 23.15 16.58 10.34
C VAL A 52 22.48 16.61 8.99
N PHE A 53 22.18 17.82 8.52
CA PHE A 53 21.49 18.07 7.25
C PHE A 53 22.45 18.23 6.05
N LYS A 54 23.77 18.20 6.28
CA LYS A 54 24.84 18.37 5.29
C LYS A 54 25.89 17.28 5.48
N ALA A 55 26.35 16.69 4.38
CA ALA A 55 27.41 15.67 4.40
C ALA A 55 28.81 16.32 4.40
N GLY A 56 29.80 15.66 5.00
CA GLY A 56 31.19 16.14 5.08
C GLY A 56 32.01 15.38 6.13
N TYR A 57 32.91 16.08 6.83
CA TYR A 57 33.70 15.57 7.95
C TYR A 57 33.48 16.42 9.20
N LEU A 58 33.28 15.80 10.37
CA LEU A 58 33.07 16.54 11.62
C LEU A 58 34.35 17.30 12.02
N ALA A 59 34.24 18.60 12.28
CA ALA A 59 35.33 19.51 12.60
C ALA A 59 35.14 20.16 13.99
N GLY A 60 36.26 20.42 14.67
CA GLY A 60 36.29 21.07 15.98
C GLY A 60 36.47 22.59 15.92
N PRO A 61 36.19 23.32 17.01
CA PRO A 61 35.87 22.80 18.34
C PRO A 61 34.43 22.24 18.45
N LEU A 62 34.28 21.16 19.22
CA LEU A 62 32.98 20.63 19.62
C LEU A 62 32.64 21.13 21.02
N ALA A 63 31.36 21.39 21.28
CA ALA A 63 30.84 21.72 22.60
C ALA A 63 31.08 20.56 23.57
N GLU A 64 31.64 20.86 24.75
CA GLU A 64 32.00 19.84 25.74
C GLU A 64 30.76 19.05 26.21
N VAL A 65 30.94 17.74 26.44
CA VAL A 65 29.89 16.89 27.03
C VAL A 65 29.59 17.39 28.44
N GLY A 66 28.33 17.73 28.69
CA GLY A 66 27.84 18.42 29.90
C GLY A 66 27.75 19.94 29.78
N ALA A 67 28.12 20.55 28.64
CA ALA A 67 27.90 21.97 28.39
C ALA A 67 26.42 22.25 28.06
N THR A 68 25.87 23.28 28.71
CA THR A 68 24.59 23.88 28.33
C THR A 68 24.80 24.82 27.15
N VAL A 69 24.12 24.55 26.03
CA VAL A 69 24.15 25.36 24.81
C VAL A 69 22.74 25.88 24.54
N THR A 70 22.59 27.18 24.31
CA THR A 70 21.30 27.78 23.95
C THR A 70 20.81 27.23 22.63
N VAL A 71 19.48 27.20 22.42
CA VAL A 71 18.89 26.90 21.09
C VAL A 71 19.55 27.79 20.02
N SER A 72 19.82 27.20 18.85
CA SER A 72 20.60 27.78 17.74
C SER A 72 22.06 28.11 18.05
N GLY A 73 22.57 27.82 19.24
CA GLY A 73 23.99 27.92 19.59
C GLY A 73 24.82 26.79 18.96
N ALA A 74 26.09 27.06 18.66
CA ALA A 74 26.97 26.10 17.99
C ALA A 74 27.30 24.89 18.88
N LEU A 75 27.07 23.70 18.35
CA LEU A 75 27.50 22.41 18.90
C LEU A 75 28.84 21.98 18.32
N GLY A 76 29.02 22.11 17.01
CA GLY A 76 30.22 21.66 16.30
C GLY A 76 30.15 22.07 14.83
N TYR A 77 31.04 21.54 13.99
CA TYR A 77 31.15 21.98 12.61
C TYR A 77 31.31 20.81 11.63
N ILE A 78 31.03 21.03 10.35
CA ILE A 78 31.25 20.08 9.26
C ILE A 78 32.09 20.78 8.19
N THR A 79 33.20 20.17 7.79
CA THR A 79 34.06 20.64 6.68
C THR A 79 33.99 19.69 5.50
N ASP A 80 34.10 20.22 4.28
CA ASP A 80 34.18 19.41 3.06
C ASP A 80 35.53 18.67 2.92
N THR A 81 36.55 19.03 3.71
CA THR A 81 37.94 18.57 3.55
C THR A 81 38.55 18.03 4.85
N LEU A 82 38.87 16.72 4.86
CA LEU A 82 39.49 15.99 5.98
C LEU A 82 40.82 16.59 6.51
N GLY A 83 41.48 17.47 5.75
CA GLY A 83 42.70 18.17 6.19
C GLY A 83 42.46 19.40 7.07
N ASP A 84 41.22 19.84 7.24
CA ASP A 84 40.87 21.14 7.83
C ASP A 84 39.86 21.01 9.00
N LEU A 85 40.30 20.31 10.04
CA LEU A 85 39.45 19.84 11.15
C LEU A 85 39.50 20.73 12.41
N ALA A 86 40.25 21.83 12.39
CA ALA A 86 40.57 22.64 13.57
C ALA A 86 40.40 24.13 13.27
N ILE A 87 39.23 24.67 13.62
CA ILE A 87 38.85 26.05 13.35
C ILE A 87 39.56 27.02 14.30
N GLY A 88 40.25 28.02 13.75
CA GLY A 88 40.73 29.19 14.50
C GLY A 88 39.63 30.22 14.76
N GLU A 89 39.85 31.16 15.69
CA GLU A 89 38.86 32.16 16.18
C GLU A 89 38.33 33.17 15.12
N GLY A 90 38.47 32.89 13.83
CA GLY A 90 37.96 33.71 12.72
C GLY A 90 37.55 32.96 11.44
N GLU A 91 37.52 31.62 11.44
CA GLU A 91 37.24 30.80 10.23
C GLU A 91 35.95 29.97 10.33
N VAL A 92 34.91 30.51 10.98
CA VAL A 92 33.56 29.92 10.96
C VAL A 92 32.74 30.53 9.82
N VAL A 93 32.29 29.70 8.87
CA VAL A 93 31.26 30.09 7.89
C VAL A 93 29.89 29.76 8.49
N THR A 94 29.33 30.69 9.26
CA THR A 94 27.91 30.62 9.63
C THR A 94 27.05 30.77 8.38
N GLU A 95 26.62 29.65 7.79
CA GLU A 95 25.40 29.61 6.99
C GLU A 95 24.18 29.84 7.91
N GLN A 96 24.06 31.06 8.45
CA GLN A 96 22.78 31.73 8.32
C GLN A 96 22.48 31.76 6.83
N ALA A 97 21.29 31.35 6.41
CA ALA A 97 20.84 31.59 5.04
C ALA A 97 20.96 33.10 4.80
N ALA A 98 21.86 33.49 3.90
CA ALA A 98 22.25 34.88 3.69
C ALA A 98 21.13 35.62 2.96
N THR A 99 20.11 35.98 3.74
CA THR A 99 19.02 36.86 3.35
C THR A 99 19.57 38.27 3.24
N GLU A 100 20.41 38.54 2.24
CA GLU A 100 20.52 39.90 1.73
C GLU A 100 19.09 40.32 1.36
N MET A 101 18.64 41.43 1.94
CA MET A 101 17.29 42.00 1.80
C MET A 101 16.18 41.33 2.65
N ILE A 102 16.38 41.21 3.97
CA ILE A 102 15.42 41.79 4.93
C ILE A 102 16.18 42.58 6.03
N PRO A 103 15.80 43.83 6.35
CA PRO A 103 16.42 44.56 7.45
C PRO A 103 16.05 43.99 8.83
N HIS A 104 17.01 43.96 9.74
CA HIS A 104 16.95 43.42 11.12
C HIS A 104 15.94 44.14 12.07
N GLN A 105 15.02 44.94 11.52
CA GLN A 105 13.95 45.68 12.19
C GLN A 105 12.54 45.21 11.76
N ALA A 106 12.41 44.28 10.80
CA ALA A 106 11.15 44.02 10.10
C ALA A 106 10.03 43.35 10.92
N GLY A 107 10.35 42.69 12.04
CA GLY A 107 9.40 41.96 12.90
C GLY A 107 9.69 40.45 12.98
N MET A 108 8.73 39.67 13.47
CA MET A 108 8.77 38.20 13.43
C MET A 108 8.26 37.70 12.07
N PRO A 109 8.98 36.80 11.36
CA PRO A 109 8.56 36.36 10.03
C PRO A 109 7.28 35.52 10.05
N ILE A 110 6.42 35.78 9.06
CA ILE A 110 5.38 34.89 8.55
C ILE A 110 6.06 34.10 7.43
N VAL A 111 6.29 32.80 7.63
CA VAL A 111 7.04 31.95 6.68
C VAL A 111 6.12 31.08 5.83
N MET A 112 6.62 30.63 4.67
CA MET A 112 5.95 29.60 3.87
C MET A 112 5.84 28.30 4.69
N PRO A 113 4.61 27.81 5.01
CA PRO A 113 4.42 26.61 5.80
C PRO A 113 4.79 25.34 5.01
N GLN A 114 5.31 24.32 5.68
CA GLN A 114 5.47 23.00 5.07
C GLN A 114 4.13 22.25 5.12
N LEU A 115 3.51 22.06 3.96
CA LEU A 115 2.18 21.42 3.83
C LEU A 115 2.25 19.94 3.43
N SER A 116 3.43 19.43 3.09
CA SER A 116 3.71 17.99 3.05
C SER A 116 5.21 17.70 3.18
N ASP A 117 5.56 16.49 3.61
CA ASP A 117 6.94 16.05 3.89
C ASP A 117 7.89 16.15 2.67
N THR A 118 7.35 16.26 1.44
CA THR A 118 8.12 16.41 0.20
C THR A 118 8.04 17.82 -0.42
N MET A 119 7.39 18.77 0.25
CA MET A 119 7.28 20.16 -0.22
C MET A 119 8.59 20.92 0.07
N THR A 120 9.15 21.56 -0.94
CA THR A 120 10.33 22.45 -0.81
C THR A 120 9.99 23.92 -1.02
N GLU A 121 8.92 24.23 -1.75
CA GLU A 121 8.49 25.59 -2.11
C GLU A 121 6.96 25.65 -2.28
N GLY A 122 6.40 26.87 -2.27
CA GLY A 122 5.00 27.17 -2.58
C GLY A 122 4.84 28.54 -3.23
N ILE A 123 3.67 28.81 -3.80
CA ILE A 123 3.35 30.04 -4.54
C ILE A 123 2.35 30.88 -3.73
N VAL A 124 2.57 32.19 -3.61
CA VAL A 124 1.63 33.11 -2.93
C VAL A 124 0.47 33.45 -3.86
N VAL A 125 -0.77 33.06 -3.51
CA VAL A 125 -1.97 33.24 -4.34
C VAL A 125 -2.67 34.57 -4.04
N THR A 126 -2.84 34.91 -2.76
CA THR A 126 -3.46 36.17 -2.30
C THR A 126 -2.89 36.59 -0.94
N TRP A 127 -3.03 37.88 -0.63
CA TRP A 127 -2.93 38.41 0.73
C TRP A 127 -4.32 38.86 1.20
N GLU A 128 -4.83 38.23 2.26
CA GLU A 128 -6.15 38.48 2.84
C GLU A 128 -6.16 39.66 3.84
N LYS A 129 -4.98 40.22 4.12
CA LYS A 129 -4.76 41.37 5.00
C LYS A 129 -3.79 42.35 4.34
N ALA A 130 -4.10 43.64 4.42
CA ALA A 130 -3.21 44.69 3.92
C ALA A 130 -2.07 45.01 4.92
N ILE A 131 -0.96 45.56 4.42
CA ILE A 131 0.14 46.03 5.27
C ILE A 131 -0.40 47.07 6.29
N GLY A 132 0.04 46.96 7.55
CA GLY A 132 -0.46 47.76 8.67
C GLY A 132 -1.78 47.29 9.27
N ALA A 133 -2.42 46.23 8.74
CA ALA A 133 -3.58 45.63 9.38
C ALA A 133 -3.19 45.00 10.74
N ALA A 134 -4.01 45.25 11.76
CA ALA A 134 -3.90 44.57 13.04
C ALA A 134 -4.28 43.09 12.88
N LEU A 135 -3.39 42.21 13.32
CA LEU A 135 -3.51 40.76 13.27
C LEU A 135 -3.77 40.20 14.67
N LYS A 136 -4.57 39.14 14.73
CA LYS A 136 -4.79 38.33 15.93
C LYS A 136 -4.42 36.88 15.68
N ARG A 137 -4.13 36.13 16.75
CA ARG A 137 -3.99 34.68 16.67
C ARG A 137 -5.28 34.06 16.12
N GLY A 138 -5.17 33.33 15.01
CA GLY A 138 -6.32 32.78 14.27
C GLY A 138 -6.80 33.61 13.08
N ASP A 139 -6.15 34.74 12.77
CA ASP A 139 -6.38 35.43 11.49
C ASP A 139 -5.67 34.70 10.34
N ILE A 140 -6.37 34.53 9.22
CA ILE A 140 -5.76 34.21 7.92
C ILE A 140 -5.12 35.49 7.36
N VAL A 141 -3.89 35.38 6.85
CA VAL A 141 -3.14 36.51 6.26
C VAL A 141 -2.91 36.39 4.76
N ALA A 142 -2.80 35.17 4.25
CA ALA A 142 -2.52 34.86 2.85
C ALA A 142 -3.07 33.48 2.48
N THR A 143 -3.27 33.22 1.20
CA THR A 143 -3.53 31.88 0.67
C THR A 143 -2.34 31.48 -0.22
N VAL A 144 -1.88 30.23 -0.11
CA VAL A 144 -0.73 29.67 -0.84
C VAL A 144 -1.11 28.43 -1.64
N GLU A 145 -0.46 28.22 -2.78
CA GLU A 145 -0.62 27.07 -3.67
C GLU A 145 0.65 26.22 -3.68
N THR A 146 0.47 24.90 -3.78
CA THR A 146 1.53 23.89 -3.80
C THR A 146 1.25 22.88 -4.91
N ASP A 147 2.16 21.94 -5.12
CA ASP A 147 1.98 20.82 -6.07
C ASP A 147 0.77 19.91 -5.74
N LYS A 148 0.19 20.02 -4.53
CA LYS A 148 -0.86 19.11 -4.02
C LYS A 148 -2.13 19.82 -3.53
N ALA A 149 -2.04 21.06 -3.05
CA ALA A 149 -3.14 21.76 -2.41
C ALA A 149 -3.01 23.29 -2.44
N ILE A 150 -4.15 23.98 -2.37
CA ILE A 150 -4.24 25.41 -2.04
C ILE A 150 -4.72 25.51 -0.58
N MET A 151 -4.04 26.30 0.25
CA MET A 151 -4.31 26.39 1.69
C MET A 151 -4.10 27.80 2.25
N ASP A 152 -4.81 28.10 3.33
CA ASP A 152 -4.74 29.39 4.02
C ASP A 152 -3.61 29.41 5.08
N VAL A 153 -2.90 30.54 5.16
CA VAL A 153 -1.83 30.80 6.13
C VAL A 153 -2.44 31.52 7.34
N GLU A 154 -2.57 30.82 8.46
CA GLU A 154 -2.98 31.36 9.76
C GLU A 154 -1.76 32.00 10.48
N VAL A 155 -1.95 33.14 11.14
CA VAL A 155 -0.94 33.68 12.08
C VAL A 155 -1.23 33.29 13.53
N PHE A 156 -0.18 32.86 14.23
CA PHE A 156 -0.26 32.37 15.61
C PHE A 156 0.05 33.43 16.69
N GLN A 157 0.33 34.67 16.30
CA GLN A 157 0.66 35.79 17.19
C GLN A 157 -0.14 37.05 16.83
N GLU A 158 -0.27 37.97 17.80
CA GLU A 158 -0.93 39.27 17.63
C GLU A 158 0.09 40.37 17.30
N GLY A 159 -0.29 41.34 16.47
CA GLY A 159 0.58 42.44 16.05
C GLY A 159 0.04 43.18 14.83
N PHE A 160 0.92 43.69 13.98
CA PHE A 160 0.58 44.35 12.71
C PHE A 160 1.35 43.74 11.56
N LEU A 161 0.68 43.51 10.42
CA LEU A 161 1.32 43.01 9.20
C LEU A 161 2.34 44.02 8.66
N SER A 162 3.55 43.57 8.36
CA SER A 162 4.69 44.39 7.96
C SER A 162 5.45 43.74 6.79
N GLY A 163 5.97 44.56 5.88
CA GLY A 163 6.76 44.12 4.74
C GLY A 163 8.26 43.91 5.02
N PRO A 164 9.03 43.42 4.03
CA PRO A 164 8.59 43.18 2.65
C PRO A 164 7.56 42.05 2.53
N LEU A 165 6.48 42.30 1.80
CA LEU A 165 5.52 41.25 1.38
C LEU A 165 5.98 40.60 0.09
N ALA A 166 6.02 39.26 0.06
CA ALA A 166 6.16 38.47 -1.15
C ALA A 166 4.91 38.66 -2.04
N GLY A 167 5.11 39.25 -3.23
CA GLY A 167 4.04 39.59 -4.15
C GLY A 167 3.30 38.37 -4.68
N VAL A 168 2.00 38.54 -4.97
CA VAL A 168 1.16 37.49 -5.55
C VAL A 168 1.79 36.92 -6.84
N GLY A 169 1.87 35.60 -6.93
CA GLY A 169 2.56 34.86 -7.98
C GLY A 169 4.05 34.58 -7.71
N SER A 170 4.61 35.03 -6.59
CA SER A 170 5.99 34.69 -6.18
C SER A 170 6.06 33.26 -5.64
N THR A 171 7.08 32.51 -6.08
CA THR A 171 7.51 31.26 -5.42
C THR A 171 8.37 31.59 -4.20
N VAL A 172 8.14 30.90 -3.09
CA VAL A 172 8.88 31.04 -1.83
C VAL A 172 9.20 29.65 -1.29
N GLU A 173 10.47 29.38 -0.98
CA GLU A 173 10.89 28.13 -0.34
C GLU A 173 10.25 27.96 1.05
N VAL A 174 10.02 26.70 1.46
CA VAL A 174 9.54 26.36 2.80
C VAL A 174 10.42 26.98 3.87
N ALA A 175 9.79 27.46 4.95
CA ALA A 175 10.40 28.20 6.05
C ALA A 175 11.04 29.56 5.70
N HIS A 176 11.04 30.02 4.44
CA HIS A 176 11.46 31.38 4.10
C HIS A 176 10.34 32.41 4.38
N PRO A 177 10.69 33.65 4.77
CA PRO A 177 9.69 34.70 5.05
C PRO A 177 8.90 35.14 3.82
N MET A 178 7.57 35.16 3.95
CA MET A 178 6.63 35.78 3.02
C MET A 178 6.26 37.21 3.44
N ALA A 179 6.23 37.49 4.74
CA ALA A 179 5.99 38.81 5.34
C ALA A 179 6.42 38.79 6.82
N PHE A 180 6.09 39.83 7.60
CA PHE A 180 6.46 39.96 9.02
C PHE A 180 5.31 40.47 9.89
N ILE A 181 5.39 40.20 11.19
CA ILE A 181 4.53 40.75 12.24
C ILE A 181 5.37 41.66 13.13
N VAL A 182 5.01 42.95 13.22
CA VAL A 182 5.60 43.89 14.19
C VAL A 182 4.66 44.09 15.38
N SER A 183 5.22 44.32 16.56
CA SER A 183 4.46 44.57 17.79
C SER A 183 3.93 46.02 17.92
N ASP A 184 4.37 46.93 17.05
CA ASP A 184 4.00 48.35 17.05
C ASP A 184 3.67 48.80 15.62
N ALA A 185 2.53 49.47 15.44
CA ALA A 185 2.09 50.03 14.17
C ALA A 185 3.08 51.07 13.59
N ALA A 186 3.90 51.71 14.43
CA ALA A 186 4.95 52.63 13.99
C ALA A 186 6.16 51.90 13.33
N GLN A 187 6.29 50.58 13.52
CA GLN A 187 7.40 49.79 12.98
C GLN A 187 7.04 49.10 11.64
N VAL A 188 5.81 49.29 11.15
CA VAL A 188 5.31 48.70 9.91
C VAL A 188 6.09 49.23 8.69
N ASN A 189 6.69 48.30 7.94
CA ASN A 189 7.39 48.56 6.70
C ASN A 189 6.44 48.39 5.50
N ASN A 190 6.16 49.47 4.75
CA ASN A 190 5.21 49.46 3.63
C ASN A 190 5.87 49.07 2.28
N THR A 191 6.77 48.09 2.32
CA THR A 191 7.50 47.60 1.13
C THR A 191 6.83 46.34 0.58
N GLU A 192 6.70 46.24 -0.74
CA GLU A 192 6.36 45.00 -1.45
C GLU A 192 7.56 44.52 -2.30
N VAL A 193 7.68 43.20 -2.46
CA VAL A 193 8.78 42.51 -3.14
C VAL A 193 8.22 41.38 -3.99
N THR A 194 8.53 41.35 -5.29
CA THR A 194 8.33 40.13 -6.10
C THR A 194 9.56 39.25 -6.02
N VAL A 195 9.39 37.94 -5.79
CA VAL A 195 10.47 36.94 -5.85
C VAL A 195 10.26 36.09 -7.10
N SER A 196 11.27 36.02 -7.97
CA SER A 196 11.24 35.17 -9.16
C SER A 196 11.67 33.73 -8.83
N ALA A 197 11.40 32.79 -9.75
CA ALA A 197 11.95 31.42 -9.74
C ALA A 197 13.50 31.34 -9.85
N GLU A 198 14.20 32.48 -9.77
CA GLU A 198 15.66 32.59 -9.65
C GLU A 198 16.10 33.12 -8.26
N HIS A 199 15.17 33.20 -7.30
CA HIS A 199 15.39 33.65 -5.91
C HIS A 199 16.00 35.05 -5.77
N LYS A 200 15.61 35.99 -6.66
CA LYS A 200 16.07 37.39 -6.64
C LYS A 200 14.98 38.34 -6.15
N VAL A 201 15.35 39.20 -5.20
CA VAL A 201 14.50 40.22 -4.58
C VAL A 201 14.55 41.52 -5.38
N ILE A 202 13.40 42.23 -5.47
CA ILE A 202 13.28 43.57 -6.05
C ILE A 202 12.53 44.45 -5.03
N GLU A 203 13.19 45.48 -4.48
CA GLU A 203 12.66 46.29 -3.36
C GLU A 203 11.88 47.55 -3.76
N SER A 204 10.95 47.98 -2.90
CA SER A 204 10.17 49.23 -3.02
C SER A 204 9.96 49.94 -1.66
N HIS A 205 11.00 50.57 -1.11
CA HIS A 205 11.01 51.17 0.25
C HIS A 205 9.83 52.10 0.60
N HIS A 206 9.38 52.10 1.88
CA HIS A 206 9.14 53.33 2.68
C HIS A 206 9.20 53.06 4.22
N GLN A 207 9.26 54.12 5.05
CA GLN A 207 10.09 54.16 6.28
C GLN A 207 9.43 54.86 7.51
N LYS A 208 9.56 54.32 8.76
CA LYS A 208 10.05 55.01 10.02
C LYS A 208 9.55 54.49 11.42
N ASP A 209 10.44 53.76 12.11
CA ASP A 209 11.16 54.23 13.33
C ASP A 209 10.40 54.64 14.63
N LYS A 210 10.27 53.73 15.64
CA LYS A 210 10.79 53.90 17.07
C LYS A 210 10.36 52.85 18.14
N THR A 211 11.00 52.97 19.31
CA THR A 211 11.13 52.06 20.50
C THR A 211 10.91 52.85 21.84
N PRO A 212 11.18 52.41 23.13
CA PRO A 212 11.48 51.09 23.77
C PRO A 212 10.88 50.85 25.23
N ILE A 213 11.40 49.81 25.94
CA ILE A 213 11.75 49.62 27.40
C ILE A 213 10.79 48.92 28.44
N TYR A 214 11.42 48.04 29.27
CA TYR A 214 11.16 47.56 30.66
C TYR A 214 10.37 46.24 30.90
N ALA A 215 10.61 45.51 32.02
CA ALA A 215 11.74 44.61 32.39
C ALA A 215 11.59 44.05 33.86
N ALA A 216 12.43 43.07 34.27
CA ALA A 216 12.54 42.40 35.62
C ALA A 216 11.39 41.41 36.00
N ALA A 217 11.56 40.17 36.54
CA ALA A 217 12.46 39.50 37.55
C ALA A 217 11.85 39.44 38.98
N ALA A 218 12.04 38.45 39.89
CA ALA A 218 12.52 37.04 39.88
C ALA A 218 12.36 36.38 41.30
N LYS A 219 12.74 35.08 41.49
CA LYS A 219 13.00 34.33 42.79
C LYS A 219 11.76 33.90 43.64
N SER A 220 11.75 32.89 44.55
CA SER A 220 12.71 31.82 45.00
C SER A 220 12.05 30.69 45.87
N THR A 221 12.78 29.59 46.12
CA THR A 221 12.52 28.32 46.89
C THR A 221 12.88 28.39 48.42
N PRO A 222 13.02 27.33 49.30
CA PRO A 222 12.66 25.86 49.30
C PRO A 222 12.15 25.21 50.67
N ALA A 223 11.95 23.86 50.67
CA ALA A 223 12.08 22.87 51.79
C ALA A 223 10.90 22.69 52.81
N ALA A 224 10.71 21.54 53.54
CA ALA A 224 11.53 20.33 53.80
C ALA A 224 10.73 18.98 53.90
N THR A 225 11.34 17.88 54.39
CA THR A 225 10.93 16.44 54.29
C THR A 225 10.73 15.74 55.67
N PRO A 226 10.48 14.40 55.85
CA PRO A 226 10.34 13.22 54.94
C PRO A 226 8.96 12.47 55.13
N ALA A 227 8.65 11.16 54.92
CA ALA A 227 9.25 9.85 54.48
C ALA A 227 8.07 8.89 54.02
N VAL A 228 8.09 7.56 53.76
CA VAL A 228 9.06 6.42 53.79
C VAL A 228 8.65 5.30 52.77
N THR A 229 9.61 4.62 52.11
CA THR A 229 9.50 3.31 51.38
C THR A 229 8.47 3.11 50.23
N GLN A 230 8.69 2.05 49.43
CA GLN A 230 8.06 1.75 48.11
C GLN A 230 8.61 2.65 46.96
N PRO A 231 8.11 2.63 45.69
CA PRO A 231 8.90 3.05 44.53
C PRO A 231 9.34 4.51 44.63
N GLY A 232 10.66 4.71 44.56
CA GLY A 232 11.31 5.88 45.15
C GLY A 232 12.31 5.46 46.23
N ALA A 233 13.24 4.57 45.87
CA ALA A 233 14.40 4.28 46.71
C ALA A 233 15.10 5.59 47.10
N LYS A 234 15.24 5.86 48.40
CA LYS A 234 15.86 7.11 48.84
C LYS A 234 17.33 7.13 48.42
N PRO A 235 17.82 8.22 47.81
CA PRO A 235 19.22 8.31 47.40
C PRO A 235 20.16 8.09 48.60
N VAL A 236 21.05 7.10 48.50
CA VAL A 236 22.01 6.70 49.56
C VAL A 236 22.81 7.91 50.04
N ALA A 237 23.27 7.93 51.30
CA ALA A 237 24.05 9.05 51.83
C ALA A 237 25.26 9.40 50.93
N ARG A 238 25.60 10.69 50.82
CA ARG A 238 26.83 11.11 50.13
C ARG A 238 28.05 10.60 50.94
N PRO A 239 29.13 10.14 50.29
CA PRO A 239 30.37 9.83 51.00
C PRO A 239 30.93 11.08 51.68
N ALA A 240 31.57 10.92 52.84
CA ALA A 240 32.19 12.03 53.54
C ALA A 240 33.25 12.73 52.65
N GLY A 241 33.17 14.05 52.54
CA GLY A 241 34.09 14.87 51.75
C GLY A 241 33.95 14.76 50.21
N ARG A 242 33.02 13.96 49.68
CA ARG A 242 32.79 13.82 48.23
C ARG A 242 31.34 14.10 47.85
N GLN A 243 31.15 14.66 46.66
CA GLN A 243 29.82 14.88 46.10
C GLN A 243 29.35 13.65 45.30
N ALA A 244 28.04 13.45 45.25
CA ALA A 244 27.40 12.43 44.41
C ALA A 244 26.02 12.95 43.97
N SER A 245 25.66 12.72 42.70
CA SER A 245 24.43 13.24 42.10
C SER A 245 23.18 12.56 42.68
N PRO A 246 22.00 13.21 42.69
CA PRO A 246 20.78 12.61 43.23
C PRO A 246 20.42 11.30 42.54
N TYR A 247 20.60 11.22 41.21
CA TYR A 247 20.31 10.03 40.42
C TYR A 247 21.35 8.93 40.62
N ALA A 248 22.65 9.25 40.68
CA ALA A 248 23.70 8.30 41.02
C ALA A 248 23.46 7.64 42.39
N ARG A 249 23.09 8.47 43.37
CA ARG A 249 22.77 8.03 44.74
C ARG A 249 21.48 7.21 44.81
N LYS A 250 20.51 7.44 43.92
CA LYS A 250 19.30 6.61 43.80
C LYS A 250 19.68 5.24 43.23
N LEU A 251 20.31 5.22 42.06
CA LEU A 251 20.78 4.02 41.36
C LEU A 251 21.66 3.14 42.28
N ALA A 252 22.58 3.74 43.04
CA ALA A 252 23.45 3.02 43.97
C ALA A 252 22.69 2.29 45.08
N GLY A 253 21.55 2.83 45.52
CA GLY A 253 20.65 2.16 46.48
C GLY A 253 19.78 1.09 45.84
N GLU A 254 19.54 1.18 44.53
CA GLU A 254 18.74 0.22 43.74
C GLU A 254 19.58 -0.97 43.26
N ILE A 255 20.89 -0.79 43.01
CA ILE A 255 21.82 -1.87 42.60
C ILE A 255 22.89 -2.23 43.65
N GLY A 256 22.81 -1.71 44.88
CA GLY A 256 23.62 -2.14 46.03
C GLY A 256 25.10 -1.74 45.99
N VAL A 257 25.45 -0.62 45.33
CA VAL A 257 26.83 -0.17 45.12
C VAL A 257 27.25 0.84 46.21
N ASP A 258 28.39 0.59 46.87
CA ASP A 258 28.93 1.54 47.85
C ASP A 258 29.66 2.72 47.16
N LEU A 259 29.01 3.89 47.22
CA LEU A 259 29.54 5.17 46.76
C LEU A 259 30.88 5.56 47.42
N SER A 260 31.20 5.04 48.60
CA SER A 260 32.46 5.35 49.28
C SER A 260 33.69 4.85 48.50
N GLN A 261 33.53 3.79 47.70
CA GLN A 261 34.60 3.18 46.91
C GLN A 261 34.76 3.81 45.51
N LEU A 262 33.88 4.74 45.11
CA LEU A 262 33.89 5.32 43.76
C LEU A 262 34.67 6.63 43.68
N ALA A 263 35.52 6.73 42.67
CA ALA A 263 35.94 8.02 42.12
C ALA A 263 34.80 8.58 41.26
N GLY A 264 34.50 9.88 41.40
CA GLY A 264 33.44 10.52 40.62
C GLY A 264 33.96 11.12 39.33
N SER A 265 33.37 10.76 38.19
CA SER A 265 33.77 11.29 36.87
C SER A 265 33.01 12.56 36.46
N GLY A 266 32.11 13.08 37.30
CA GLY A 266 31.38 14.31 37.05
C GLY A 266 32.16 15.58 37.47
N PRO A 267 31.66 16.77 37.10
CA PRO A 267 32.30 18.05 37.41
C PRO A 267 32.69 18.19 38.88
N ALA A 268 33.88 18.71 39.15
CA ALA A 268 34.48 18.82 40.49
C ALA A 268 34.54 17.49 41.30
N GLY A 269 34.61 16.34 40.61
CA GLY A 269 34.73 15.02 41.26
C GLY A 269 33.42 14.46 41.81
N VAL A 270 32.27 14.93 41.30
CA VAL A 270 30.94 14.41 41.66
C VAL A 270 30.78 12.98 41.12
N ILE A 271 30.38 12.04 41.98
CA ILE A 271 30.01 10.68 41.55
C ILE A 271 28.68 10.73 40.78
N VAL A 272 28.70 10.32 39.51
CA VAL A 272 27.55 10.33 38.59
C VAL A 272 27.00 8.92 38.36
N ALA A 273 25.83 8.82 37.71
CA ALA A 273 25.15 7.53 37.54
C ALA A 273 25.97 6.56 36.68
N GLN A 274 26.79 7.07 35.75
CA GLN A 274 27.72 6.28 34.96
C GLN A 274 28.84 5.63 35.80
N ASP A 275 29.27 6.24 36.91
CA ASP A 275 30.26 5.63 37.82
C ASP A 275 29.65 4.44 38.57
N VAL A 276 28.42 4.61 39.03
CA VAL A 276 27.63 3.59 39.72
C VAL A 276 27.29 2.44 38.77
N ALA A 277 26.95 2.75 37.50
CA ALA A 277 26.69 1.75 36.46
C ALA A 277 27.97 1.01 36.02
N ARG A 278 29.13 1.69 35.96
CA ARG A 278 30.45 1.05 35.71
C ARG A 278 30.90 0.18 36.88
N ALA A 279 30.46 0.48 38.10
CA ALA A 279 30.74 -0.29 39.32
C ALA A 279 29.82 -1.52 39.53
N ARG A 280 29.04 -1.91 38.52
CA ARG A 280 28.28 -3.18 38.54
C ARG A 280 29.26 -4.35 38.78
N PRO A 281 28.99 -5.27 39.72
CA PRO A 281 29.88 -6.41 39.95
C PRO A 281 29.98 -7.25 38.68
N SER A 282 31.22 -7.54 38.27
CA SER A 282 31.50 -8.39 37.12
C SER A 282 30.97 -9.81 37.34
N MET A 283 30.75 -10.57 36.26
CA MET A 283 30.39 -11.99 36.35
C MET A 283 31.40 -12.82 37.18
N ALA A 284 32.66 -12.39 37.29
CA ALA A 284 33.66 -13.03 38.16
C ALA A 284 33.44 -12.76 39.66
N GLN A 285 32.86 -11.61 40.02
CA GLN A 285 32.46 -11.27 41.39
C GLN A 285 31.11 -11.91 41.74
N VAL A 286 30.16 -11.97 40.80
CA VAL A 286 28.89 -12.70 40.98
C VAL A 286 29.14 -14.21 41.09
N ALA A 287 30.09 -14.76 40.33
CA ALA A 287 30.51 -16.17 40.49
C ALA A 287 31.19 -16.47 41.84
N HIS A 288 31.71 -15.46 42.55
CA HIS A 288 32.20 -15.60 43.93
C HIS A 288 31.11 -15.48 45.00
N SER A 289 29.90 -15.02 44.65
CA SER A 289 28.75 -14.96 45.58
C SER A 289 27.74 -16.10 45.39
N LEU A 290 27.88 -16.91 44.33
CA LEU A 290 27.26 -18.23 44.27
C LEU A 290 27.89 -19.15 45.32
N PRO A 291 27.11 -19.98 46.05
CA PRO A 291 27.68 -20.91 47.02
C PRO A 291 28.59 -21.92 46.31
N GLN A 292 29.86 -21.99 46.70
CA GLN A 292 30.75 -23.05 46.24
C GLN A 292 30.27 -24.39 46.80
N VAL A 293 29.58 -25.15 45.96
CA VAL A 293 29.27 -26.56 46.23
C VAL A 293 30.57 -27.35 46.15
N GLU A 294 31.03 -27.91 47.27
CA GLU A 294 32.15 -28.85 47.26
C GLU A 294 31.72 -30.12 46.49
N VAL A 295 32.33 -30.34 45.33
CA VAL A 295 32.11 -31.54 44.50
C VAL A 295 33.28 -32.50 44.74
N PRO A 296 33.08 -33.67 45.39
CA PRO A 296 34.17 -34.59 45.68
C PRO A 296 34.79 -35.20 44.41
N GLY A 297 36.08 -34.95 44.17
CA GLY A 297 36.83 -35.56 43.08
C GLY A 297 38.08 -34.75 42.66
N THR A 298 38.84 -35.29 41.72
CA THR A 298 39.99 -34.61 41.10
C THR A 298 39.58 -33.94 39.79
N GLY A 299 39.37 -32.62 39.81
CA GLY A 299 39.01 -31.85 38.62
C GLY A 299 40.21 -31.48 37.73
N ARG A 300 39.93 -31.10 36.48
CA ARG A 300 40.85 -30.40 35.58
C ARG A 300 40.29 -29.02 35.19
N PRO A 301 41.12 -28.06 34.74
CA PRO A 301 40.61 -26.85 34.11
C PRO A 301 39.72 -27.16 32.90
N MET A 302 38.67 -26.34 32.73
CA MET A 302 37.91 -26.28 31.47
C MET A 302 38.78 -25.71 30.35
N SER A 303 38.72 -26.33 29.17
CA SER A 303 39.23 -25.77 27.92
C SER A 303 38.44 -24.52 27.51
N SER A 304 38.97 -23.74 26.57
CA SER A 304 38.29 -22.53 26.07
C SER A 304 36.91 -22.81 25.47
N MET A 305 36.73 -23.98 24.83
CA MET A 305 35.43 -24.41 24.31
C MET A 305 34.45 -24.73 25.43
N GLU A 306 34.88 -25.48 26.46
CA GLU A 306 34.02 -25.79 27.61
C GLU A 306 33.61 -24.53 28.39
N LYS A 307 34.51 -23.54 28.52
CA LYS A 307 34.18 -22.23 29.07
C LYS A 307 33.16 -21.47 28.21
N ALA A 308 33.35 -21.44 26.89
CA ALA A 308 32.42 -20.78 25.97
C ALA A 308 31.01 -21.42 26.01
N VAL A 309 30.93 -22.75 26.01
CA VAL A 309 29.67 -23.50 26.18
C VAL A 309 29.05 -23.20 27.55
N SER A 310 29.84 -23.22 28.63
CA SER A 310 29.34 -22.89 29.98
C SER A 310 28.77 -21.47 30.04
N HIS A 311 29.41 -20.49 29.40
CA HIS A 311 28.89 -19.11 29.34
C HIS A 311 27.62 -19.02 28.49
N ALA A 312 27.60 -19.62 27.30
CA ALA A 312 26.45 -19.58 26.39
C ALA A 312 25.21 -20.27 26.98
N MET A 313 25.38 -21.42 27.63
CA MET A 313 24.29 -22.12 28.31
C MET A 313 23.82 -21.38 29.57
N THR A 314 24.72 -20.71 30.31
CA THR A 314 24.32 -19.83 31.42
C THR A 314 23.50 -18.64 30.90
N ALA A 315 23.87 -18.06 29.77
CA ALA A 315 23.14 -16.95 29.16
C ALA A 315 21.78 -17.39 28.57
N ALA A 316 21.66 -18.62 28.07
CA ALA A 316 20.40 -19.18 27.59
C ALA A 316 19.32 -19.26 28.69
N LEU A 317 19.70 -19.43 29.97
CA LEU A 317 18.77 -19.39 31.11
C LEU A 317 18.08 -18.02 31.31
N THR A 318 18.47 -16.98 30.57
CA THR A 318 17.81 -15.67 30.57
C THR A 318 16.68 -15.55 29.55
N LEU A 319 16.41 -16.59 28.74
CA LEU A 319 15.31 -16.63 27.78
C LEU A 319 14.08 -17.33 28.40
N PRO A 320 12.92 -16.66 28.52
CA PRO A 320 11.67 -17.32 28.87
C PRO A 320 11.21 -18.15 27.67
N THR A 321 11.55 -19.43 27.65
CA THR A 321 11.33 -20.31 26.49
C THR A 321 10.00 -21.06 26.54
N PHE A 322 9.46 -21.38 25.37
CA PHE A 322 8.32 -22.29 25.19
C PHE A 322 8.50 -23.13 23.92
N ASP A 323 7.84 -24.28 23.87
CA ASP A 323 7.98 -25.28 22.80
C ASP A 323 6.68 -25.50 22.03
N VAL A 324 6.78 -25.60 20.69
CA VAL A 324 5.69 -26.03 19.80
C VAL A 324 6.21 -27.08 18.83
N THR A 325 5.45 -28.15 18.57
CA THR A 325 5.89 -29.28 17.73
C THR A 325 4.84 -29.66 16.70
N PHE A 326 5.26 -29.84 15.44
CA PHE A 326 4.44 -30.31 14.33
C PHE A 326 5.08 -31.55 13.68
N ASN A 327 4.27 -32.52 13.24
CA ASN A 327 4.75 -33.63 12.41
C ASN A 327 4.58 -33.28 10.93
N ILE A 328 5.66 -33.38 10.17
CA ILE A 328 5.75 -32.95 8.76
C ILE A 328 6.23 -34.12 7.90
N LYS A 329 5.68 -34.32 6.69
CA LYS A 329 6.01 -35.42 5.77
C LYS A 329 6.98 -34.96 4.67
N PRO A 330 8.29 -35.25 4.78
CA PRO A 330 9.32 -34.62 3.95
C PRO A 330 9.58 -35.34 2.62
N GLU A 331 8.82 -36.39 2.27
CA GLU A 331 9.16 -37.32 1.19
C GLU A 331 9.26 -36.64 -0.18
N LYS A 332 8.33 -35.72 -0.50
CA LYS A 332 8.40 -34.90 -1.73
C LYS A 332 9.67 -34.04 -1.75
N LEU A 333 9.96 -33.35 -0.65
CA LEU A 333 11.14 -32.46 -0.55
C LEU A 333 12.45 -33.23 -0.67
N ILE A 334 12.54 -34.41 -0.04
CA ILE A 334 13.68 -35.32 -0.16
C ILE A 334 13.86 -35.79 -1.60
N ALA A 335 12.77 -36.19 -2.28
CA ALA A 335 12.82 -36.62 -3.67
C ALA A 335 13.28 -35.50 -4.62
N ALA A 336 12.72 -34.29 -4.46
CA ALA A 336 13.04 -33.15 -5.30
C ALA A 336 14.46 -32.58 -5.04
N ALA A 337 14.89 -32.50 -3.77
CA ALA A 337 16.27 -32.15 -3.43
C ALA A 337 17.26 -33.15 -4.03
N LYS A 338 16.98 -34.45 -3.93
CA LYS A 338 17.80 -35.51 -4.54
C LYS A 338 17.85 -35.39 -6.07
N ALA A 339 16.75 -35.06 -6.74
CA ALA A 339 16.71 -34.83 -8.18
C ALA A 339 17.62 -33.66 -8.60
N ARG A 340 17.63 -32.57 -7.81
CA ARG A 340 18.51 -31.40 -8.00
C ARG A 340 19.94 -31.57 -7.47
N LYS A 341 20.30 -32.74 -6.92
CA LYS A 341 21.59 -33.03 -6.25
C LYS A 341 21.87 -32.13 -5.02
N VAL A 342 20.82 -31.60 -4.40
CA VAL A 342 20.86 -30.73 -3.21
C VAL A 342 20.65 -31.58 -1.94
N SER A 343 21.31 -31.20 -0.86
CA SER A 343 21.16 -31.86 0.44
C SER A 343 19.83 -31.50 1.11
N VAL A 344 19.23 -32.48 1.80
CA VAL A 344 17.94 -32.29 2.50
C VAL A 344 18.00 -31.16 3.53
N THR A 345 19.16 -30.96 4.19
CA THR A 345 19.36 -29.86 5.14
C THR A 345 19.27 -28.48 4.47
N VAL A 346 19.89 -28.29 3.31
CA VAL A 346 19.79 -27.03 2.54
C VAL A 346 18.37 -26.81 2.03
N ALA A 347 17.71 -27.87 1.57
CA ALA A 347 16.31 -27.82 1.13
C ALA A 347 15.35 -27.43 2.28
N ILE A 348 15.56 -27.95 3.49
CA ILE A 348 14.78 -27.55 4.68
C ILE A 348 15.13 -26.12 5.12
N ALA A 349 16.39 -25.68 5.04
CA ALA A 349 16.77 -24.31 5.37
C ALA A 349 16.07 -23.29 4.45
N LYS A 350 16.04 -23.54 3.13
CA LYS A 350 15.27 -22.69 2.19
C LYS A 350 13.76 -22.76 2.45
N ALA A 351 13.20 -23.94 2.76
CA ALA A 351 11.80 -24.08 3.15
C ALA A 351 11.45 -23.23 4.40
N CYS A 352 12.35 -23.23 5.40
CA CYS A 352 12.22 -22.39 6.60
C CYS A 352 12.24 -20.89 6.26
N SER A 353 13.11 -20.47 5.33
CA SER A 353 13.16 -19.09 4.83
C SER A 353 11.88 -18.70 4.08
N VAL A 354 11.36 -19.58 3.19
CA VAL A 354 10.13 -19.34 2.43
C VAL A 354 8.91 -19.24 3.37
N ALA A 355 8.90 -20.01 4.46
CA ALA A 355 7.92 -19.82 5.53
C ALA A 355 8.13 -18.49 6.27
N MET A 356 9.37 -18.10 6.55
CA MET A 356 9.70 -16.93 7.39
C MET A 356 9.36 -15.60 6.72
N LEU A 357 9.37 -15.53 5.38
CA LEU A 357 8.84 -14.39 4.62
C LEU A 357 7.36 -14.06 4.96
N LYS A 358 6.57 -15.04 5.39
CA LYS A 358 5.17 -14.84 5.83
C LYS A 358 5.02 -14.60 7.33
N HIS A 359 6.09 -14.80 8.10
CA HIS A 359 6.11 -14.79 9.56
C HIS A 359 7.39 -14.08 10.08
N PRO A 360 7.66 -12.81 9.68
CA PRO A 360 8.95 -12.16 9.89
C PRO A 360 9.35 -12.03 11.37
N MET A 361 8.39 -12.03 12.30
CA MET A 361 8.66 -12.04 13.75
C MET A 361 9.54 -13.21 14.21
N LEU A 362 9.59 -14.33 13.48
CA LEU A 362 10.47 -15.47 13.75
C LEU A 362 11.95 -15.15 13.44
N ASN A 363 12.23 -14.10 12.66
CA ASN A 363 13.58 -13.62 12.34
C ASN A 363 14.06 -12.50 13.26
N ASN A 364 13.18 -11.88 14.06
CA ASN A 364 13.52 -10.80 14.99
C ASN A 364 14.39 -11.31 16.18
N CYS A 365 14.83 -10.41 17.07
CA CYS A 365 15.39 -10.81 18.37
C CYS A 365 15.14 -9.77 19.48
N TYR A 366 15.23 -10.21 20.73
CA TYR A 366 15.14 -9.34 21.91
C TYR A 366 16.54 -8.83 22.31
N GLN A 367 16.68 -7.50 22.40
CA GLN A 367 17.84 -6.83 22.98
C GLN A 367 17.57 -6.54 24.46
N PRO A 368 18.49 -6.82 25.42
CA PRO A 368 18.32 -6.57 26.87
C PRO A 368 18.24 -5.10 27.34
N VAL A 369 17.56 -4.24 26.58
CA VAL A 369 17.22 -2.84 26.85
C VAL A 369 15.75 -2.58 26.50
N ASP A 370 14.89 -3.60 26.70
CA ASP A 370 13.45 -3.60 26.39
C ASP A 370 13.11 -3.25 24.92
N LYS A 371 14.01 -3.65 23.98
CA LYS A 371 13.88 -3.39 22.54
C LYS A 371 13.82 -4.69 21.75
N ILE A 372 12.91 -4.76 20.77
CA ILE A 372 12.95 -5.77 19.70
C ILE A 372 13.76 -5.20 18.54
N VAL A 373 14.63 -6.03 17.97
CA VAL A 373 15.36 -5.74 16.73
C VAL A 373 14.73 -6.56 15.62
N GLU A 374 14.24 -5.87 14.59
CA GLU A 374 13.68 -6.49 13.40
C GLU A 374 14.77 -6.70 12.35
N ARG A 375 14.68 -7.78 11.57
CA ARG A 375 15.73 -8.20 10.62
C ARG A 375 15.11 -8.74 9.34
N SER A 376 15.61 -8.29 8.19
CA SER A 376 15.12 -8.68 6.85
C SER A 376 15.91 -9.83 6.20
N ASN A 377 17.18 -10.02 6.56
CA ASN A 377 18.03 -11.09 6.04
C ASN A 377 17.82 -12.41 6.80
N HIS A 378 17.78 -13.54 6.09
CA HIS A 378 17.69 -14.88 6.69
C HIS A 378 19.08 -15.54 6.74
N ASP A 379 19.80 -15.31 7.83
CA ASP A 379 21.13 -15.90 8.08
C ASP A 379 20.99 -17.08 9.05
N PHE A 380 20.74 -18.29 8.52
CA PHE A 380 20.43 -19.43 9.38
C PHE A 380 21.69 -20.22 9.76
N GLY A 381 21.91 -20.33 11.06
CA GLY A 381 22.93 -21.22 11.63
C GLY A 381 22.46 -22.67 11.56
N VAL A 382 23.29 -23.57 11.03
CA VAL A 382 22.99 -25.01 10.93
C VAL A 382 23.96 -25.80 11.79
N ALA A 383 23.48 -26.40 12.88
CA ALA A 383 24.31 -27.07 13.86
C ALA A 383 24.94 -28.38 13.32
N VAL A 384 26.26 -28.49 13.39
CA VAL A 384 27.03 -29.69 12.96
C VAL A 384 28.05 -30.11 14.02
N ALA A 385 28.28 -31.42 14.13
CA ALA A 385 29.35 -31.97 14.96
C ALA A 385 30.73 -31.69 14.34
N ALA A 386 31.71 -31.35 15.18
CA ALA A 386 33.08 -31.09 14.77
C ALA A 386 34.04 -32.26 15.03
N ASP A 387 35.14 -32.31 14.27
CA ASP A 387 36.16 -33.33 14.43
C ASP A 387 36.85 -33.18 15.79
N GLY A 388 37.03 -34.30 16.51
CA GLY A 388 37.45 -34.27 17.91
C GLY A 388 36.37 -33.77 18.89
N GLY A 389 35.10 -33.82 18.51
CA GLY A 389 33.94 -33.55 19.37
C GLY A 389 33.49 -32.09 19.43
N GLY A 390 32.41 -31.84 20.17
CA GLY A 390 31.78 -30.52 20.25
C GLY A 390 30.94 -30.16 19.03
N LEU A 391 30.32 -28.98 19.09
CA LEU A 391 29.38 -28.47 18.09
C LEU A 391 29.91 -27.18 17.47
N VAL A 392 29.68 -26.99 16.17
CA VAL A 392 29.92 -25.75 15.43
C VAL A 392 28.65 -25.42 14.65
N VAL A 393 28.35 -24.14 14.46
CA VAL A 393 27.13 -23.68 13.78
C VAL A 393 27.52 -22.80 12.59
N PRO A 394 27.94 -23.39 11.44
CA PRO A 394 28.10 -22.65 10.19
C PRO A 394 26.79 -21.95 9.79
N ILE A 395 26.91 -20.73 9.26
CA ILE A 395 25.79 -19.90 8.83
C ILE A 395 25.67 -19.94 7.30
N LEU A 396 24.44 -20.14 6.81
CA LEU A 396 24.06 -19.84 5.42
C LEU A 396 23.41 -18.45 5.43
N HIS A 397 24.04 -17.48 4.78
CA HIS A 397 23.59 -16.08 4.76
C HIS A 397 22.62 -15.78 3.62
N ASN A 398 21.70 -14.83 3.79
CA ASN A 398 20.74 -14.33 2.79
C ASN A 398 20.00 -15.47 2.05
N ILE A 399 19.45 -16.42 2.80
CA ILE A 399 18.81 -17.63 2.26
C ILE A 399 17.57 -17.29 1.41
N GLU A 400 16.90 -16.17 1.68
CA GLU A 400 15.74 -15.71 0.93
C GLU A 400 16.07 -15.37 -0.53
N GLN A 401 17.23 -14.74 -0.78
CA GLN A 401 17.68 -14.32 -2.11
C GLN A 401 18.20 -15.47 -2.98
N LYS A 402 18.78 -16.52 -2.38
CA LYS A 402 19.57 -17.53 -3.10
C LYS A 402 18.78 -18.74 -3.63
N SER A 403 19.24 -19.34 -4.72
CA SER A 403 18.75 -20.63 -5.22
C SER A 403 19.23 -21.80 -4.34
N LEU A 404 18.58 -22.96 -4.44
CA LEU A 404 19.02 -24.17 -3.72
C LEU A 404 20.40 -24.66 -4.15
N GLU A 405 20.74 -24.45 -5.42
CA GLU A 405 21.99 -24.86 -6.05
C GLU A 405 23.14 -23.95 -5.60
N GLN A 406 22.89 -22.63 -5.47
CA GLN A 406 23.81 -21.69 -4.84
C GLN A 406 24.06 -22.03 -3.36
N LEU A 407 22.98 -22.22 -2.59
CA LEU A 407 23.07 -22.60 -1.17
C LEU A 407 23.77 -23.96 -0.97
N GLN A 408 23.59 -24.90 -1.90
CA GLN A 408 24.29 -26.18 -1.87
C GLN A 408 25.78 -26.03 -2.19
N ALA A 409 26.18 -25.11 -3.09
CA ALA A 409 27.59 -24.83 -3.35
C ALA A 409 28.27 -24.25 -2.09
N GLU A 410 27.67 -23.24 -1.47
CA GLU A 410 28.14 -22.65 -0.20
C GLU A 410 28.23 -23.70 0.92
N TRP A 411 27.18 -24.51 1.11
CA TRP A 411 27.15 -25.57 2.11
C TRP A 411 28.22 -26.65 1.89
N SER A 412 28.61 -26.90 0.64
CA SER A 412 29.62 -27.91 0.30
C SER A 412 31.05 -27.48 0.67
N ASP A 413 31.33 -26.17 0.69
CA ASP A 413 32.61 -25.61 1.16
C ASP A 413 32.61 -25.35 2.67
N LEU A 414 31.50 -24.80 3.22
CA LEU A 414 31.36 -24.53 4.64
C LEU A 414 31.48 -25.79 5.50
N MET A 415 30.86 -26.91 5.10
CA MET A 415 30.74 -28.10 5.95
C MET A 415 32.09 -28.77 6.29
N PRO A 416 33.04 -28.99 5.34
CA PRO A 416 34.40 -29.45 5.67
C PRO A 416 35.16 -28.47 6.59
N ARG A 417 35.03 -27.16 6.35
CA ARG A 417 35.71 -26.14 7.16
C ARG A 417 35.13 -26.04 8.57
N ALA A 418 33.81 -26.19 8.73
CA ALA A 418 33.12 -26.28 10.02
C ALA A 418 33.61 -27.48 10.85
N ARG A 419 33.68 -28.67 10.25
CA ARG A 419 34.17 -29.88 10.94
C ARG A 419 35.62 -29.75 11.40
N ALA A 420 36.48 -29.21 10.53
CA ALA A 420 37.87 -28.92 10.84
C ALA A 420 38.09 -27.72 11.78
N ARG A 421 37.02 -27.02 12.21
CA ARG A 421 37.03 -25.79 13.02
C ARG A 421 37.84 -24.64 12.39
N LYS A 422 37.69 -24.45 11.08
CA LYS A 422 38.35 -23.42 10.24
C LYS A 422 37.37 -22.43 9.60
N LEU A 423 36.38 -22.00 10.38
CA LEU A 423 35.45 -20.93 9.98
C LEU A 423 35.98 -19.56 10.45
N SER A 424 35.77 -18.51 9.66
CA SER A 424 35.98 -17.13 10.11
C SER A 424 34.81 -16.64 10.97
N PRO A 425 34.98 -15.60 11.82
CA PRO A 425 33.96 -15.21 12.80
C PRO A 425 32.57 -14.92 12.22
N ASN A 426 32.50 -14.31 11.04
CA ASN A 426 31.24 -14.04 10.33
C ASN A 426 30.48 -15.31 9.93
N GLU A 427 31.16 -16.44 9.70
CA GLU A 427 30.54 -17.69 9.25
C GLU A 427 29.91 -18.52 10.40
N TYR A 428 30.03 -18.08 11.66
CA TYR A 428 29.45 -18.78 12.81
C TYR A 428 28.90 -17.89 13.94
N ALA A 429 29.12 -16.56 13.90
CA ALA A 429 28.61 -15.64 14.92
C ALA A 429 27.27 -15.02 14.48
N SER A 430 26.36 -14.86 15.45
CA SER A 430 25.11 -14.09 15.32
C SER A 430 24.18 -14.49 14.15
N PRO A 431 23.81 -15.78 13.98
CA PRO A 431 22.73 -16.15 13.06
C PRO A 431 21.40 -15.49 13.48
N THR A 432 20.45 -15.35 12.55
CA THR A 432 19.11 -14.81 12.87
C THR A 432 18.16 -15.86 13.40
N PHE A 433 18.28 -17.08 12.90
CA PHE A 433 17.54 -18.29 13.29
C PHE A 433 18.50 -19.48 13.28
N THR A 434 18.18 -20.58 13.97
CA THR A 434 19.07 -21.76 14.03
C THR A 434 18.32 -23.06 13.80
N ILE A 435 18.96 -23.99 13.09
CA ILE A 435 18.45 -25.33 12.78
C ILE A 435 19.39 -26.38 13.37
N SER A 436 18.85 -27.28 14.17
CA SER A 436 19.52 -28.46 14.70
C SER A 436 18.86 -29.73 14.17
N ASN A 437 19.65 -30.69 13.67
CA ASN A 437 19.14 -31.93 13.10
C ASN A 437 19.77 -33.14 13.79
N MET A 438 18.96 -33.91 14.51
CA MET A 438 19.37 -35.20 15.10
C MET A 438 18.64 -36.39 14.51
N GLY A 439 17.79 -36.20 13.50
CA GLY A 439 17.06 -37.29 12.84
C GLY A 439 17.97 -38.35 12.22
N MET A 440 19.17 -37.96 11.77
CA MET A 440 20.20 -38.89 11.28
C MET A 440 20.77 -39.86 12.36
N PHE A 441 20.52 -39.58 13.65
CA PHE A 441 20.91 -40.45 14.77
C PHE A 441 19.74 -41.27 15.32
N GLY A 442 18.56 -41.25 14.66
CA GLY A 442 17.37 -41.97 15.12
C GLY A 442 16.66 -41.36 16.33
N VAL A 443 17.01 -40.12 16.70
CA VAL A 443 16.38 -39.40 17.84
C VAL A 443 14.92 -39.10 17.51
N THR A 444 13.99 -39.68 18.25
CA THR A 444 12.53 -39.53 18.02
C THR A 444 11.97 -38.20 18.51
N HIS A 445 12.61 -37.56 19.48
CA HIS A 445 12.24 -36.24 19.99
C HIS A 445 13.43 -35.60 20.71
N PHE A 446 13.64 -34.30 20.53
CA PHE A 446 14.51 -33.47 21.36
C PHE A 446 14.10 -32.00 21.26
N THR A 447 14.41 -31.25 22.33
CA THR A 447 14.30 -29.78 22.39
C THR A 447 15.67 -29.18 22.10
N ALA A 448 15.73 -28.07 21.35
CA ALA A 448 16.98 -27.35 21.11
C ALA A 448 17.04 -26.07 21.96
N ILE A 449 18.19 -25.75 22.54
CA ILE A 449 18.32 -24.60 23.45
C ILE A 449 18.70 -23.35 22.64
N PRO A 450 17.85 -22.30 22.57
CA PRO A 450 18.22 -21.05 21.92
C PRO A 450 19.21 -20.26 22.79
N THR A 451 20.09 -19.50 22.15
CA THR A 451 20.97 -18.52 22.80
C THR A 451 20.44 -17.10 22.58
N PRO A 452 20.82 -16.11 23.41
CA PRO A 452 20.49 -14.70 23.15
C PRO A 452 20.90 -14.28 21.73
N GLY A 453 20.03 -13.54 21.03
CA GLY A 453 20.26 -13.05 19.65
C GLY A 453 19.35 -13.65 18.58
N ILE A 454 18.53 -14.66 18.90
CA ILE A 454 17.52 -15.26 18.00
C ILE A 454 16.15 -15.31 18.68
N ALA A 455 15.06 -15.17 17.92
CA ALA A 455 13.70 -15.40 18.44
C ALA A 455 13.41 -16.89 18.67
N ALA A 456 14.03 -17.78 17.90
CA ALA A 456 13.70 -19.20 17.88
C ALA A 456 14.84 -20.10 17.37
N ILE A 457 14.83 -21.36 17.79
CA ILE A 457 15.65 -22.45 17.26
C ILE A 457 14.73 -23.64 16.89
N MET A 458 15.06 -24.33 15.79
CA MET A 458 14.29 -25.47 15.30
C MET A 458 15.05 -26.79 15.46
N ALA A 459 14.38 -27.80 16.01
CA ALA A 459 14.86 -29.16 16.19
C ALA A 459 14.18 -30.12 15.19
N ILE A 460 14.98 -30.85 14.41
CA ILE A 460 14.53 -31.85 13.42
C ILE A 460 14.85 -33.27 13.92
N ALA A 461 13.81 -33.99 14.34
CA ALA A 461 13.89 -35.38 14.80
C ALA A 461 13.80 -36.40 13.64
N ALA A 462 13.88 -37.69 13.96
CA ALA A 462 13.80 -38.77 12.98
C ALA A 462 12.36 -38.99 12.49
N THR A 463 12.18 -39.29 11.20
CA THR A 463 10.87 -39.57 10.59
C THR A 463 10.23 -40.84 11.17
N GLY A 464 9.09 -40.68 11.83
CA GLY A 464 8.23 -41.77 12.28
C GLY A 464 6.99 -41.96 11.39
N PRO A 465 6.05 -42.85 11.75
CA PRO A 465 4.84 -43.13 10.96
C PRO A 465 3.96 -41.91 10.69
N ASP A 466 3.90 -40.98 11.64
CA ASP A 466 3.13 -39.73 11.54
C ASP A 466 3.86 -38.61 10.76
N GLY A 467 5.12 -38.83 10.42
CA GLY A 467 6.04 -37.87 9.80
C GLY A 467 7.29 -37.60 10.64
N MET A 468 8.06 -36.62 10.21
CA MET A 468 9.23 -36.05 10.87
C MET A 468 8.78 -35.02 11.91
N PRO A 469 9.02 -35.23 13.22
CA PRO A 469 8.72 -34.23 14.24
C PRO A 469 9.67 -33.04 14.10
N VAL A 470 9.08 -31.86 13.94
CA VAL A 470 9.77 -30.56 13.91
C VAL A 470 9.29 -29.76 15.12
N ASN A 471 10.20 -29.54 16.05
CA ASN A 471 9.99 -28.75 17.26
C ASN A 471 10.63 -27.36 17.09
N ILE A 472 10.00 -26.32 17.62
CA ILE A 472 10.60 -24.99 17.76
C ILE A 472 10.53 -24.57 19.22
N THR A 473 11.68 -24.15 19.75
CA THR A 473 11.82 -23.50 21.05
C THR A 473 11.97 -22.00 20.82
N GLY A 474 10.99 -21.22 21.25
CA GLY A 474 10.91 -19.76 21.04
C GLY A 474 11.12 -18.93 22.30
N ASP A 475 11.69 -17.73 22.17
CA ASP A 475 11.76 -16.71 23.22
C ASP A 475 10.42 -15.97 23.32
N HIS A 476 9.74 -16.12 24.46
CA HIS A 476 8.42 -15.54 24.72
C HIS A 476 8.43 -13.99 24.81
N ARG A 477 9.60 -13.34 24.75
CA ARG A 477 9.72 -11.88 24.59
C ARG A 477 9.53 -11.42 23.15
N VAL A 478 9.75 -12.29 22.16
CA VAL A 478 9.70 -11.95 20.73
C VAL A 478 8.50 -12.59 20.03
N VAL A 479 8.22 -13.85 20.35
CA VAL A 479 7.17 -14.65 19.70
C VAL A 479 6.28 -15.32 20.74
N ASN A 480 5.06 -15.73 20.36
CA ASN A 480 4.15 -16.47 21.22
C ASN A 480 3.72 -17.79 20.56
N GLY A 481 3.00 -18.63 21.30
CA GLY A 481 2.51 -19.93 20.82
C GLY A 481 1.71 -19.88 19.52
N ALA A 482 0.92 -18.82 19.28
CA ALA A 482 0.16 -18.66 18.04
C ALA A 482 1.05 -18.31 16.85
N HIS A 483 2.06 -17.45 17.03
CA HIS A 483 3.01 -17.08 15.97
C HIS A 483 3.83 -18.30 15.52
N VAL A 484 4.35 -19.09 16.47
CA VAL A 484 5.12 -20.30 16.17
C VAL A 484 4.23 -21.40 15.57
N ALA A 485 3.00 -21.56 16.04
CA ALA A 485 2.06 -22.53 15.45
C ALA A 485 1.64 -22.15 14.02
N ALA A 486 1.46 -20.86 13.71
CA ALA A 486 1.16 -20.39 12.36
C ALA A 486 2.35 -20.63 11.41
N TYR A 487 3.57 -20.29 11.85
CA TYR A 487 4.81 -20.58 11.11
C TYR A 487 4.97 -22.08 10.82
N LEU A 488 4.81 -22.95 11.83
CA LEU A 488 4.90 -24.41 11.66
C LEU A 488 3.80 -24.96 10.74
N ALA A 489 2.59 -24.39 10.78
CA ALA A 489 1.49 -24.79 9.90
C ALA A 489 1.76 -24.44 8.42
N ASP A 490 2.41 -23.32 8.12
CA ASP A 490 2.84 -22.97 6.76
C ASP A 490 4.10 -23.73 6.33
N LEU A 491 5.10 -23.87 7.22
CA LEU A 491 6.31 -24.67 6.96
C LEU A 491 5.95 -26.13 6.62
N LYS A 492 4.94 -26.69 7.29
CA LYS A 492 4.37 -28.01 6.96
C LYS A 492 3.86 -28.05 5.52
N LYS A 493 3.04 -27.09 5.09
CA LYS A 493 2.51 -27.02 3.69
C LYS A 493 3.65 -26.90 2.67
N ILE A 494 4.66 -26.08 2.98
CA ILE A 494 5.83 -25.79 2.14
C ILE A 494 6.71 -27.03 1.97
N ILE A 495 6.96 -27.80 3.03
CA ILE A 495 7.74 -29.05 2.96
C ILE A 495 6.94 -30.19 2.30
N GLU A 496 5.61 -30.25 2.52
CA GLU A 496 4.74 -31.31 1.99
C GLU A 496 4.30 -31.07 0.53
N ASN A 497 4.50 -29.87 -0.03
CA ASN A 497 4.15 -29.51 -1.42
C ASN A 497 5.21 -28.59 -2.04
N PRO A 498 6.49 -29.03 -2.11
CA PRO A 498 7.60 -28.16 -2.45
C PRO A 498 7.62 -27.74 -3.93
N GLU A 499 6.88 -28.41 -4.80
CA GLU A 499 6.57 -27.95 -6.16
C GLU A 499 6.17 -26.46 -6.23
N SER A 500 5.45 -25.96 -5.22
CA SER A 500 4.97 -24.58 -5.13
C SER A 500 6.04 -23.50 -4.94
N TRP A 501 7.29 -23.86 -4.62
CA TRP A 501 8.38 -22.90 -4.38
C TRP A 501 9.76 -23.35 -4.91
N LEU A 502 9.95 -24.63 -5.24
CA LEU A 502 11.20 -25.10 -5.85
C LEU A 502 11.40 -24.55 -7.27
N GLU A 503 10.31 -24.39 -8.02
CA GLU A 503 10.32 -23.80 -9.36
C GLU A 503 10.31 -22.26 -9.29
N ALA A 504 9.97 -21.68 -8.13
CA ALA A 504 10.25 -20.30 -7.79
C ALA A 504 11.72 -20.10 -7.40
N THR A 505 12.62 -20.31 -8.36
CA THR A 505 13.85 -19.49 -8.42
C THR A 505 13.46 -18.01 -8.37
N ALA A 506 14.31 -17.18 -7.78
CA ALA A 506 14.22 -15.73 -7.92
C ALA A 506 14.66 -15.29 -9.33
N THR A 507 13.99 -15.81 -10.36
CA THR A 507 14.00 -15.22 -11.69
C THR A 507 13.41 -13.83 -11.58
N ASN A 508 14.15 -12.82 -12.02
CA ASN A 508 13.58 -11.52 -12.32
C ASN A 508 12.32 -11.75 -13.19
N PRO A 509 11.11 -11.30 -12.77
CA PRO A 509 9.87 -11.54 -13.52
C PRO A 509 9.91 -11.01 -14.95
N ILE A 510 10.84 -10.07 -15.20
CA ILE A 510 11.31 -9.68 -16.53
C ILE A 510 12.71 -10.29 -16.71
N PRO A 511 12.86 -11.42 -17.44
CA PRO A 511 14.16 -12.05 -17.68
C PRO A 511 15.20 -11.08 -18.28
N GLU A 512 16.46 -11.21 -17.85
CA GLU A 512 17.57 -10.46 -18.45
C GLU A 512 17.88 -10.95 -19.87
N GLY A 513 18.14 -10.02 -20.78
CA GLY A 513 18.48 -10.34 -22.16
C GLY A 513 18.53 -9.14 -23.10
N ASP A 514 18.97 -9.40 -24.32
CA ASP A 514 18.96 -8.44 -25.43
C ASP A 514 17.55 -8.41 -26.04
N TRP A 515 16.71 -7.50 -25.55
CA TRP A 515 15.30 -7.34 -25.93
C TRP A 515 15.04 -5.97 -26.58
N ASP A 516 14.14 -5.90 -27.55
CA ASP A 516 13.63 -4.61 -28.05
C ASP A 516 12.92 -3.85 -26.91
N PHE A 517 12.19 -4.57 -26.05
CA PHE A 517 11.50 -4.04 -24.87
C PHE A 517 11.58 -5.01 -23.68
N PRO A 518 11.92 -4.54 -22.47
CA PRO A 518 11.72 -5.30 -21.24
C PRO A 518 10.31 -5.89 -21.12
N VAL A 519 9.25 -5.10 -21.39
CA VAL A 519 7.86 -5.57 -21.40
C VAL A 519 7.11 -5.16 -22.66
N ILE A 520 6.28 -6.05 -23.19
CA ILE A 520 5.28 -5.73 -24.23
C ILE A 520 3.87 -5.99 -23.70
N VAL A 521 2.99 -5.00 -23.85
CA VAL A 521 1.55 -5.09 -23.56
C VAL A 521 0.77 -5.21 -24.87
N ILE A 522 -0.10 -6.22 -24.96
CA ILE A 522 -0.91 -6.52 -26.16
C ILE A 522 -2.36 -6.11 -25.90
N GLY A 523 -2.75 -4.94 -26.42
CA GLY A 523 -4.09 -4.36 -26.30
C GLY A 523 -4.09 -3.06 -25.48
N GLY A 524 -4.41 -1.92 -26.13
CA GLY A 524 -4.56 -0.62 -25.49
C GLY A 524 -5.98 -0.37 -25.01
N GLY A 525 -6.46 -1.21 -24.09
CA GLY A 525 -7.66 -0.97 -23.28
C GLY A 525 -7.33 -0.93 -21.78
N PRO A 526 -8.30 -0.70 -20.89
CA PRO A 526 -8.04 -0.34 -19.48
C PRO A 526 -7.05 -1.22 -18.72
N GLY A 527 -7.09 -2.56 -18.90
CA GLY A 527 -6.13 -3.46 -18.26
C GLY A 527 -4.71 -3.43 -18.83
N GLY A 528 -4.57 -3.11 -20.12
CA GLY A 528 -3.26 -2.93 -20.76
C GLY A 528 -2.69 -1.52 -20.55
N GLU A 529 -3.55 -0.50 -20.65
CA GLU A 529 -3.18 0.90 -20.39
C GLU A 529 -2.63 1.11 -18.98
N ASP A 530 -3.38 0.69 -17.94
CA ASP A 530 -2.93 0.84 -16.56
C ASP A 530 -1.68 -0.01 -16.27
N CYS A 531 -1.62 -1.25 -16.78
CA CYS A 531 -0.40 -2.07 -16.65
C CYS A 531 0.83 -1.40 -17.30
N ALA A 532 0.66 -0.79 -18.47
CA ALA A 532 1.74 -0.10 -19.16
C ALA A 532 2.19 1.17 -18.44
N ARG A 533 1.25 1.91 -17.84
CA ARG A 533 1.50 3.14 -17.06
C ARG A 533 2.26 2.84 -15.77
N ASP A 534 1.75 1.92 -14.94
CA ASP A 534 2.40 1.49 -13.71
C ASP A 534 3.86 1.03 -13.97
N LEU A 535 4.09 0.28 -15.05
CA LEU A 535 5.43 -0.19 -15.43
C LEU A 535 6.39 0.95 -15.80
N VAL A 536 5.99 1.92 -16.64
CA VAL A 536 6.88 3.02 -17.04
C VAL A 536 7.11 4.03 -15.91
N GLU A 537 6.16 4.21 -15.00
CA GLU A 537 6.32 5.03 -13.81
C GLU A 537 7.37 4.45 -12.86
N HIS A 538 7.47 3.13 -12.77
CA HIS A 538 8.55 2.41 -12.10
C HIS A 538 9.81 2.20 -12.98
N GLY A 539 9.93 2.94 -14.09
CA GLY A 539 11.12 2.97 -14.96
C GLY A 539 11.28 1.79 -15.93
N VAL A 540 10.33 0.87 -15.99
CA VAL A 540 10.37 -0.28 -16.93
C VAL A 540 9.94 0.19 -18.32
N LYS A 541 10.87 0.17 -19.28
CA LYS A 541 10.58 0.48 -20.69
C LYS A 541 9.56 -0.51 -21.26
N ALA A 542 8.36 -0.02 -21.61
CA ALA A 542 7.28 -0.82 -22.18
C ALA A 542 6.88 -0.35 -23.60
N ALA A 543 6.45 -1.30 -24.43
CA ALA A 543 5.69 -1.02 -25.66
C ALA A 543 4.25 -1.53 -25.52
N MET A 544 3.28 -0.76 -26.03
CA MET A 544 1.87 -1.14 -26.05
C MET A 544 1.39 -1.28 -27.50
N ILE A 545 1.08 -2.50 -27.90
CA ILE A 545 0.59 -2.81 -29.25
C ILE A 545 -0.93 -2.76 -29.24
N ASN A 546 -1.51 -1.76 -29.90
CA ASN A 546 -2.96 -1.53 -29.95
C ASN A 546 -3.48 -1.70 -31.38
N ASN A 547 -4.63 -2.33 -31.58
CA ASN A 547 -5.16 -2.60 -32.92
C ASN A 547 -5.94 -1.44 -33.56
N ALA A 548 -5.71 -0.22 -33.07
CA ALA A 548 -6.35 1.02 -33.48
C ALA A 548 -5.39 2.21 -33.23
N PRO A 549 -5.56 3.36 -33.92
CA PRO A 549 -4.66 4.50 -33.79
C PRO A 549 -4.77 5.22 -32.43
N LEU A 550 -5.82 4.97 -31.65
CA LEU A 550 -6.06 5.53 -30.31
C LEU A 550 -6.38 4.41 -29.30
N PRO A 551 -5.89 4.49 -28.05
CA PRO A 551 -6.16 3.54 -26.97
C PRO A 551 -7.56 3.76 -26.35
N GLY A 552 -7.88 3.13 -25.22
CA GLY A 552 -9.19 3.11 -24.56
C GLY A 552 -10.00 1.82 -24.78
N GLY A 553 -9.54 0.94 -25.67
CA GLY A 553 -10.15 -0.35 -25.99
C GLY A 553 -11.65 -0.31 -26.31
N GLU A 554 -12.35 -1.41 -26.06
CA GLU A 554 -13.81 -1.45 -26.21
C GLU A 554 -14.51 -0.44 -25.29
N CYS A 555 -14.04 -0.29 -24.05
CA CYS A 555 -14.72 0.54 -23.04
C CYS A 555 -14.85 2.01 -23.46
N LEU A 556 -13.81 2.59 -24.08
CA LEU A 556 -13.91 3.92 -24.68
C LEU A 556 -14.71 3.91 -25.99
N TRP A 557 -14.39 3.01 -26.92
CA TRP A 557 -14.86 3.17 -28.30
C TRP A 557 -16.24 2.59 -28.59
N ARG A 558 -16.59 1.46 -27.94
CA ARG A 558 -17.75 0.64 -28.29
C ARG A 558 -18.51 0.05 -27.08
N GLY A 559 -18.26 0.56 -25.88
CA GLY A 559 -18.82 0.05 -24.62
C GLY A 559 -19.22 1.16 -23.64
N CYS A 560 -18.46 1.30 -22.55
CA CYS A 560 -18.76 2.15 -21.39
C CYS A 560 -19.08 3.61 -21.74
N ILE A 561 -18.17 4.32 -22.40
CA ILE A 561 -18.32 5.76 -22.65
C ILE A 561 -19.48 6.08 -23.61
N PRO A 562 -19.64 5.39 -24.77
CA PRO A 562 -20.73 5.72 -25.69
C PRO A 562 -22.11 5.31 -25.15
N SER A 563 -22.23 4.21 -24.39
CA SER A 563 -23.50 3.84 -23.73
C SER A 563 -23.93 4.90 -22.71
N LYS A 564 -23.01 5.37 -21.86
CA LYS A 564 -23.30 6.37 -20.82
C LYS A 564 -23.61 7.75 -21.42
N ALA A 565 -22.98 8.10 -22.54
CA ALA A 565 -23.31 9.30 -23.30
C ALA A 565 -24.75 9.28 -23.85
N TRP A 566 -25.24 8.13 -24.34
CA TRP A 566 -26.66 7.98 -24.70
C TRP A 566 -27.57 7.93 -23.48
N ARG A 567 -27.24 7.16 -22.43
CA ARG A 567 -28.01 7.02 -21.18
C ARG A 567 -28.34 8.37 -20.55
N HIS A 568 -27.35 9.24 -20.36
CA HIS A 568 -27.56 10.58 -19.82
C HIS A 568 -28.58 11.43 -20.62
N ASN A 569 -28.61 11.29 -21.95
CA ASN A 569 -29.58 12.02 -22.78
C ASN A 569 -30.98 11.37 -22.73
N ALA A 570 -31.06 10.05 -22.60
CA ALA A 570 -32.30 9.33 -22.32
C ALA A 570 -32.86 9.68 -20.92
N ASP A 571 -32.00 9.84 -19.91
CA ASP A 571 -32.38 10.29 -18.56
C ASP A 571 -32.98 11.69 -18.58
N LEU A 572 -32.34 12.63 -19.29
CA LEU A 572 -32.91 13.97 -19.50
C LEU A 572 -34.27 13.89 -20.20
N MET A 573 -34.45 13.08 -21.25
CA MET A 573 -35.75 12.94 -21.91
C MET A 573 -36.84 12.39 -20.97
N ARG A 574 -36.49 11.40 -20.13
CA ARG A 574 -37.39 10.79 -19.15
C ARG A 574 -37.73 11.74 -18.00
N ASP A 575 -36.75 12.45 -17.43
CA ASP A 575 -36.97 13.43 -16.36
C ASP A 575 -37.93 14.54 -16.81
N ARG A 576 -37.70 15.07 -18.02
CA ARG A 576 -38.52 16.14 -18.59
C ARG A 576 -39.98 15.73 -18.78
N ALA A 577 -40.28 14.44 -19.02
CA ALA A 577 -41.66 13.97 -19.09
C ALA A 577 -42.43 14.27 -17.78
N HIS A 578 -41.80 14.03 -16.62
CA HIS A 578 -42.37 14.21 -15.28
C HIS A 578 -42.25 15.63 -14.69
N ASP A 579 -41.67 16.59 -15.42
CA ASP A 579 -41.49 17.98 -14.96
C ASP A 579 -42.78 18.64 -14.43
N ALA A 580 -43.94 18.29 -15.01
CA ALA A 580 -45.23 18.89 -14.65
C ALA A 580 -45.67 18.53 -13.23
N GLU A 581 -45.33 17.33 -12.76
CA GLU A 581 -45.54 16.89 -11.37
C GLU A 581 -44.68 17.70 -10.39
N LYS A 582 -43.54 18.21 -10.88
CA LYS A 582 -42.57 19.05 -10.16
C LYS A 582 -42.85 20.55 -10.33
N GLY A 583 -43.98 20.92 -10.95
CA GLY A 583 -44.38 22.32 -11.19
C GLY A 583 -43.65 23.02 -12.34
N ILE A 584 -42.83 22.31 -13.11
CA ILE A 584 -42.10 22.83 -14.27
C ILE A 584 -42.93 22.58 -15.54
N THR A 585 -43.07 23.59 -16.40
CA THR A 585 -43.96 23.52 -17.57
C THR A 585 -43.28 23.97 -18.85
N GLY A 586 -43.73 23.45 -20.00
CA GLY A 586 -43.22 23.79 -21.33
C GLY A 586 -42.06 22.90 -21.80
N THR A 587 -41.70 21.89 -21.01
CA THR A 587 -40.53 21.01 -21.20
C THR A 587 -40.89 19.56 -21.51
N ASN A 588 -42.13 19.14 -21.22
CA ASN A 588 -42.57 17.74 -21.19
C ASN A 588 -42.67 17.01 -22.54
N THR A 589 -42.36 17.69 -23.64
CA THR A 589 -42.35 17.10 -24.99
C THR A 589 -40.95 17.23 -25.62
N PRO A 590 -39.90 16.62 -25.03
CA PRO A 590 -38.55 16.67 -25.58
C PRO A 590 -38.52 16.00 -26.96
N LYS A 591 -37.69 16.53 -27.86
CA LYS A 591 -37.43 15.97 -29.19
C LYS A 591 -35.96 15.62 -29.32
N LEU A 592 -35.69 14.38 -29.69
CA LEU A 592 -34.33 13.89 -29.91
C LEU A 592 -33.81 14.35 -31.28
N ASP A 593 -32.73 15.13 -31.28
CA ASP A 593 -31.88 15.30 -32.46
C ASP A 593 -30.74 14.26 -32.41
N TRP A 594 -30.89 13.20 -33.19
CA TRP A 594 -29.91 12.13 -33.29
C TRP A 594 -28.57 12.61 -33.88
N ALA A 595 -28.58 13.55 -34.82
CA ALA A 595 -27.36 14.03 -35.46
C ALA A 595 -26.52 14.88 -34.49
N THR A 596 -27.16 15.74 -33.70
CA THR A 596 -26.48 16.50 -32.63
C THR A 596 -26.00 15.58 -31.49
N LEU A 597 -26.82 14.60 -31.07
CA LEU A 597 -26.41 13.60 -30.06
C LEU A 597 -25.18 12.80 -30.52
N GLU A 598 -25.20 12.28 -31.75
CA GLU A 598 -24.11 11.50 -32.30
C GLU A 598 -22.83 12.31 -32.51
N THR A 599 -22.96 13.58 -32.93
CA THR A 599 -21.83 14.50 -33.06
C THR A 599 -21.18 14.74 -31.69
N ARG A 600 -21.99 15.00 -30.65
CA ARG A 600 -21.51 15.16 -29.27
C ARG A 600 -20.85 13.87 -28.75
N ARG A 601 -21.47 12.70 -28.95
CA ARG A 601 -20.91 11.40 -28.52
C ARG A 601 -19.55 11.17 -29.16
N LYS A 602 -19.44 11.30 -30.48
CA LYS A 602 -18.19 11.06 -31.23
C LYS A 602 -17.09 12.04 -30.83
N GLY A 603 -17.42 13.30 -30.58
CA GLY A 603 -16.49 14.28 -30.01
C GLY A 603 -15.92 13.85 -28.65
N ILE A 604 -16.78 13.37 -27.73
CA ILE A 604 -16.34 12.87 -26.41
C ILE A 604 -15.39 11.68 -26.55
N LEU A 605 -15.65 10.74 -27.47
CA LEU A 605 -14.77 9.59 -27.68
C LEU A 605 -13.41 10.03 -28.24
N GLN A 606 -13.43 10.89 -29.27
CA GLN A 606 -12.23 11.41 -29.92
C GLN A 606 -11.32 12.14 -28.92
N THR A 607 -11.86 13.12 -28.19
CA THR A 607 -11.08 13.88 -27.20
C THR A 607 -10.51 12.98 -26.11
N ARG A 608 -11.26 11.98 -25.61
CA ARG A 608 -10.72 11.04 -24.62
C ARG A 608 -9.64 10.13 -25.17
N GLY A 609 -9.76 9.67 -26.42
CA GLY A 609 -8.75 8.84 -27.07
C GLY A 609 -7.45 9.59 -27.38
N GLU A 610 -7.57 10.83 -27.84
CA GLU A 610 -6.44 11.75 -28.04
C GLU A 610 -5.73 12.08 -26.73
N LEU A 611 -6.49 12.33 -25.65
CA LEU A 611 -5.93 12.55 -24.31
C LEU A 611 -5.22 11.30 -23.78
N ALA A 612 -5.81 10.11 -23.91
CA ALA A 612 -5.17 8.86 -23.50
C ALA A 612 -3.86 8.61 -24.26
N LEU A 613 -3.87 8.71 -25.60
CA LEU A 613 -2.64 8.58 -26.41
C LEU A 613 -1.57 9.63 -26.04
N LYS A 614 -1.99 10.87 -25.71
CA LYS A 614 -1.10 11.93 -25.25
C LYS A 614 -0.48 11.60 -23.88
N THR A 615 -1.28 11.08 -22.95
CA THR A 615 -0.80 10.63 -21.63
C THR A 615 0.20 9.50 -21.79
N ASP A 616 -0.14 8.44 -22.52
CA ASP A 616 0.71 7.25 -22.68
C ASP A 616 2.08 7.59 -23.29
N LYS A 617 2.09 8.45 -24.32
CA LYS A 617 3.34 8.95 -24.92
C LYS A 617 4.07 9.96 -24.01
N GLY A 618 3.35 10.68 -23.17
CA GLY A 618 3.91 11.56 -22.13
C GLY A 618 4.69 10.80 -21.06
N VAL A 619 4.15 9.67 -20.59
CA VAL A 619 4.84 8.72 -19.69
C VAL A 619 5.80 7.78 -20.43
N LYS A 620 6.05 8.01 -21.72
CA LYS A 620 7.05 7.33 -22.58
C LYS A 620 6.76 5.86 -22.92
N ILE A 621 5.49 5.44 -22.91
CA ILE A 621 5.08 4.14 -23.50
C ILE A 621 5.25 4.22 -25.03
N ASP A 622 5.90 3.22 -25.64
CA ASP A 622 5.93 3.09 -27.09
C ASP A 622 4.60 2.49 -27.59
N VAL A 623 3.61 3.37 -27.80
CA VAL A 623 2.29 3.01 -28.32
C VAL A 623 2.33 2.83 -29.83
N ARG A 624 2.12 1.59 -30.31
CA ARG A 624 2.19 1.21 -31.72
C ARG A 624 0.85 0.66 -32.23
N GLU A 625 0.47 1.06 -33.44
CA GLU A 625 -0.72 0.52 -34.10
C GLU A 625 -0.42 -0.81 -34.82
N GLY A 626 -1.18 -1.86 -34.50
CA GLY A 626 -1.13 -3.14 -35.19
C GLY A 626 -1.77 -4.30 -34.42
N PHE A 627 -1.87 -5.45 -35.08
CA PHE A 627 -2.22 -6.72 -34.45
C PHE A 627 -0.95 -7.48 -34.07
N ALA A 628 -0.81 -7.86 -32.80
CA ALA A 628 0.25 -8.74 -32.33
C ALA A 628 -0.16 -10.22 -32.39
N SER A 629 0.82 -11.08 -32.64
CA SER A 629 0.72 -12.55 -32.57
C SER A 629 2.07 -13.12 -32.13
N PHE A 630 2.08 -14.15 -31.29
CA PHE A 630 3.33 -14.78 -30.85
C PHE A 630 3.99 -15.58 -31.98
N VAL A 631 5.32 -15.53 -32.02
CA VAL A 631 6.19 -16.35 -32.90
C VAL A 631 6.85 -17.44 -32.07
N ASP A 632 7.22 -17.10 -30.84
CA ASP A 632 7.71 -17.96 -29.76
C ASP A 632 7.34 -17.29 -28.42
N ASP A 633 7.88 -17.78 -27.29
CA ASP A 633 7.61 -17.27 -25.94
C ASP A 633 8.34 -15.96 -25.60
N HIS A 634 9.23 -15.46 -26.46
CA HIS A 634 9.96 -14.19 -26.29
C HIS A 634 9.86 -13.25 -27.51
N THR A 635 9.10 -13.60 -28.54
CA THR A 635 8.98 -12.84 -29.79
C THR A 635 7.53 -12.73 -30.26
N ILE A 636 7.07 -11.50 -30.52
CA ILE A 636 5.83 -11.26 -31.26
C ILE A 636 6.11 -10.79 -32.69
N LYS A 637 5.20 -11.13 -33.60
CA LYS A 637 5.02 -10.48 -34.90
C LYS A 637 3.90 -9.44 -34.78
N VAL A 638 4.19 -8.20 -35.17
CA VAL A 638 3.21 -7.11 -35.29
C VAL A 638 2.87 -6.89 -36.76
N GLN A 639 1.59 -6.87 -37.09
CA GLN A 639 1.06 -6.44 -38.39
C GLN A 639 0.38 -5.06 -38.22
N PRO A 640 0.99 -3.97 -38.68
CA PRO A 640 0.35 -2.64 -38.72
C PRO A 640 -0.90 -2.62 -39.60
N ALA A 641 -1.77 -1.64 -39.39
CA ALA A 641 -2.95 -1.40 -40.25
C ALA A 641 -2.58 -1.07 -41.71
N GLY A 642 -1.37 -0.52 -41.94
CA GLY A 642 -0.75 -0.40 -43.25
C GLY A 642 0.78 -0.47 -43.13
N GLY A 643 1.41 -1.33 -43.93
CA GLY A 643 2.85 -1.58 -43.90
C GLY A 643 3.19 -3.08 -43.83
N GLU A 644 4.48 -3.39 -43.97
CA GLU A 644 4.98 -4.75 -43.79
C GLU A 644 4.99 -5.15 -42.31
N ALA A 645 4.80 -6.44 -42.03
CA ALA A 645 4.88 -6.96 -40.67
C ALA A 645 6.33 -7.04 -40.19
N TYR A 646 6.56 -6.73 -38.93
CA TYR A 646 7.86 -6.82 -38.26
C TYR A 646 7.75 -7.63 -36.97
N THR A 647 8.89 -8.02 -36.40
CA THR A 647 8.98 -8.73 -35.11
C THR A 647 9.51 -7.82 -34.01
N LEU A 648 9.13 -8.10 -32.76
CA LEU A 648 9.72 -7.51 -31.55
C LEU A 648 10.03 -8.63 -30.55
N ARG A 649 11.23 -8.58 -29.97
CA ARG A 649 11.69 -9.46 -28.88
C ARG A 649 11.46 -8.78 -27.53
N PHE A 650 10.99 -9.54 -26.54
CA PHE A 650 10.60 -9.04 -25.24
C PHE A 650 11.14 -9.88 -24.07
N GLY A 651 11.34 -9.24 -22.91
CA GLY A 651 11.63 -9.96 -21.66
C GLY A 651 10.38 -10.63 -21.12
N ALA A 652 9.33 -9.84 -20.86
CA ALA A 652 8.02 -10.30 -20.42
C ALA A 652 6.87 -9.73 -21.29
N ALA A 653 5.68 -10.36 -21.22
CA ALA A 653 4.51 -9.94 -21.97
C ALA A 653 3.23 -9.90 -21.13
N VAL A 654 2.32 -8.99 -21.46
CA VAL A 654 0.99 -8.85 -20.82
C VAL A 654 -0.09 -8.87 -21.89
N ILE A 655 -0.99 -9.85 -21.83
CA ILE A 655 -2.04 -10.09 -22.84
C ILE A 655 -3.35 -9.46 -22.36
N ALA A 656 -3.79 -8.38 -23.01
CA ALA A 656 -4.97 -7.58 -22.66
C ALA A 656 -5.89 -7.21 -23.86
N PRO A 657 -6.18 -8.10 -24.84
CA PRO A 657 -6.95 -7.78 -26.04
C PRO A 657 -8.46 -7.54 -25.81
N GLY A 658 -8.97 -7.80 -24.61
CA GLY A 658 -10.40 -7.82 -24.30
C GLY A 658 -11.11 -9.08 -24.82
N ALA A 659 -12.43 -9.01 -24.99
CA ALA A 659 -13.26 -10.11 -25.49
C ALA A 659 -14.38 -9.57 -26.40
N PRO A 660 -14.57 -10.08 -27.64
CA PRO A 660 -15.67 -9.66 -28.51
C PRO A 660 -17.07 -10.11 -27.99
N PRO A 661 -18.15 -9.48 -28.47
CA PRO A 661 -19.51 -9.95 -28.22
C PRO A 661 -19.73 -11.37 -28.76
N PHE A 662 -20.39 -12.21 -27.96
CA PHE A 662 -20.67 -13.59 -28.35
C PHE A 662 -22.03 -13.71 -29.05
N VAL A 663 -22.03 -14.20 -30.29
CA VAL A 663 -23.23 -14.53 -31.05
C VAL A 663 -23.44 -16.05 -31.04
N PRO A 664 -24.47 -16.57 -30.36
CA PRO A 664 -24.78 -18.01 -30.34
C PRO A 664 -25.28 -18.50 -31.71
N PRO A 665 -25.19 -19.82 -31.98
CA PRO A 665 -25.62 -20.43 -33.25
C PRO A 665 -27.15 -20.55 -33.37
N ILE A 666 -27.84 -19.42 -33.34
CA ILE A 666 -29.28 -19.29 -33.61
C ILE A 666 -29.47 -19.24 -35.14
N PRO A 667 -30.42 -20.00 -35.73
CA PRO A 667 -30.69 -19.97 -37.17
C PRO A 667 -30.92 -18.54 -37.71
N GLY A 668 -30.11 -18.13 -38.70
CA GLY A 668 -30.18 -16.81 -39.32
C GLY A 668 -29.44 -15.69 -38.57
N ALA A 669 -28.84 -15.96 -37.41
CA ALA A 669 -28.16 -14.92 -36.63
C ALA A 669 -26.83 -14.46 -37.24
N LEU A 670 -26.05 -15.37 -37.83
CA LEU A 670 -24.75 -15.05 -38.46
C LEU A 670 -24.93 -14.43 -39.85
N GLU A 671 -25.94 -14.90 -40.58
CA GLU A 671 -26.40 -14.33 -41.84
C GLU A 671 -26.96 -12.92 -41.62
N GLY A 672 -27.81 -12.76 -40.60
CA GLY A 672 -28.34 -11.47 -40.17
C GLY A 672 -27.25 -10.50 -39.70
N LEU A 673 -26.19 -10.99 -39.04
CA LEU A 673 -25.05 -10.17 -38.61
C LEU A 673 -24.24 -9.69 -39.81
N THR A 674 -23.97 -10.59 -40.76
CA THR A 674 -23.25 -10.28 -42.01
C THR A 674 -24.06 -9.31 -42.89
N GLY A 675 -25.40 -9.42 -42.88
CA GLY A 675 -26.33 -8.48 -43.52
C GLY A 675 -26.62 -7.21 -42.73
N GLY A 676 -26.05 -7.03 -41.53
CA GLY A 676 -26.25 -5.86 -40.66
C GLY A 676 -27.66 -5.72 -40.03
N GLY A 677 -28.52 -6.72 -40.17
CA GLY A 677 -29.86 -6.75 -39.56
C GLY A 677 -29.87 -7.28 -38.12
N VAL A 678 -28.88 -8.13 -37.80
CA VAL A 678 -28.46 -8.40 -36.42
C VAL A 678 -27.29 -7.49 -36.10
N ILE A 679 -27.32 -6.85 -34.94
CA ILE A 679 -26.28 -5.95 -34.44
C ILE A 679 -25.79 -6.44 -33.08
N THR A 680 -24.62 -5.98 -32.64
CA THR A 680 -23.99 -6.33 -31.36
C THR A 680 -23.55 -5.06 -30.61
N SER A 681 -22.97 -5.22 -29.42
CA SER A 681 -22.29 -4.11 -28.73
C SER A 681 -21.17 -3.47 -29.56
N ASP A 682 -20.55 -4.17 -30.51
CA ASP A 682 -19.56 -3.56 -31.42
C ASP A 682 -20.21 -2.71 -32.53
N THR A 683 -21.42 -3.04 -32.99
CA THR A 683 -21.99 -2.47 -34.23
C THR A 683 -23.18 -1.53 -34.03
N ILE A 684 -23.82 -1.51 -32.85
CA ILE A 684 -24.97 -0.65 -32.54
C ILE A 684 -24.68 0.85 -32.71
N TRP A 685 -23.42 1.28 -32.55
CA TRP A 685 -22.95 2.66 -32.70
C TRP A 685 -23.02 3.22 -34.13
N ASN A 686 -23.35 2.37 -35.11
CA ASN A 686 -23.46 2.71 -36.53
C ASN A 686 -24.92 2.94 -36.98
N LEU A 687 -25.90 2.87 -36.06
CA LEU A 687 -27.31 3.10 -36.39
C LEU A 687 -27.55 4.53 -36.92
N PRO A 688 -28.19 4.70 -38.09
CA PRO A 688 -28.38 6.02 -38.72
C PRO A 688 -29.45 6.87 -38.01
N ALA A 689 -30.32 6.23 -37.24
CA ALA A 689 -31.36 6.81 -36.37
C ALA A 689 -31.78 5.76 -35.33
N PRO A 690 -32.47 6.12 -34.24
CA PRO A 690 -33.12 5.16 -33.38
C PRO A 690 -34.16 4.34 -34.19
N PRO A 691 -34.19 3.01 -34.07
CA PRO A 691 -35.24 2.20 -34.67
C PRO A 691 -36.61 2.49 -34.06
N LYS A 692 -37.68 2.19 -34.79
CA LYS A 692 -39.05 2.21 -34.29
C LYS A 692 -39.34 0.97 -33.46
N LYS A 693 -38.79 -0.18 -33.85
CA LYS A 693 -38.90 -1.47 -33.16
C LYS A 693 -37.54 -2.17 -33.10
N MET A 694 -37.15 -2.65 -31.92
CA MET A 694 -35.92 -3.44 -31.76
C MET A 694 -36.17 -4.64 -30.86
N ALA A 695 -35.72 -5.81 -31.31
CA ALA A 695 -35.63 -6.97 -30.44
C ALA A 695 -34.23 -7.05 -29.82
N ILE A 696 -34.15 -7.54 -28.58
CA ILE A 696 -32.90 -7.73 -27.84
C ILE A 696 -32.86 -9.18 -27.36
N VAL A 697 -31.79 -9.90 -27.68
CA VAL A 697 -31.55 -11.28 -27.24
C VAL A 697 -30.42 -11.26 -26.21
N GLY A 698 -30.70 -11.67 -24.98
CA GLY A 698 -29.81 -11.56 -23.82
C GLY A 698 -30.19 -10.40 -22.91
N GLY A 699 -30.58 -10.71 -21.67
CA GLY A 699 -30.88 -9.79 -20.57
C GLY A 699 -29.70 -9.58 -19.63
N GLY A 700 -28.46 -9.60 -20.15
CA GLY A 700 -27.29 -9.12 -19.42
C GLY A 700 -27.25 -7.59 -19.33
N VAL A 701 -26.25 -7.04 -18.64
CA VAL A 701 -26.06 -5.59 -18.41
C VAL A 701 -26.25 -4.76 -19.69
N ILE A 702 -25.60 -5.17 -20.78
CA ILE A 702 -25.67 -4.50 -22.09
C ILE A 702 -27.11 -4.51 -22.65
N GLY A 703 -27.81 -5.63 -22.54
CA GLY A 703 -29.18 -5.77 -23.03
C GLY A 703 -30.16 -4.87 -22.28
N VAL A 704 -30.04 -4.83 -20.95
CA VAL A 704 -30.87 -3.98 -20.08
C VAL A 704 -30.62 -2.48 -20.31
N GLU A 705 -29.35 -2.05 -20.37
CA GLU A 705 -29.02 -0.65 -20.64
C GLU A 705 -29.52 -0.21 -22.01
N MET A 706 -29.26 -1.00 -23.07
CA MET A 706 -29.74 -0.66 -24.42
C MET A 706 -31.27 -0.70 -24.52
N ALA A 707 -31.94 -1.60 -23.80
CA ALA A 707 -33.40 -1.64 -23.75
C ALA A 707 -33.98 -0.31 -23.26
N GLN A 708 -33.55 0.19 -22.10
CA GLN A 708 -34.07 1.45 -21.57
C GLN A 708 -33.62 2.67 -22.40
N ILE A 709 -32.36 2.71 -22.87
CA ILE A 709 -31.86 3.82 -23.71
C ILE A 709 -32.73 3.99 -24.97
N PHE A 710 -32.95 2.92 -25.72
CA PHE A 710 -33.75 2.99 -26.94
C PHE A 710 -35.24 3.15 -26.64
N ARG A 711 -35.75 2.57 -25.54
CA ARG A 711 -37.13 2.79 -25.09
C ARG A 711 -37.43 4.26 -24.78
N ASP A 712 -36.48 4.97 -24.18
CA ASP A 712 -36.57 6.41 -23.88
C ASP A 712 -36.41 7.28 -25.13
N PHE A 713 -35.61 6.83 -26.11
CA PHE A 713 -35.55 7.43 -27.45
C PHE A 713 -36.78 7.12 -28.34
N GLY A 714 -37.76 6.35 -27.83
CA GLY A 714 -39.05 6.10 -28.47
C GLY A 714 -39.17 4.77 -29.23
N THR A 715 -38.20 3.87 -29.12
CA THR A 715 -38.25 2.53 -29.71
C THR A 715 -39.19 1.59 -28.93
N GLU A 716 -39.99 0.79 -29.64
CA GLU A 716 -40.72 -0.34 -29.08
C GLU A 716 -39.75 -1.53 -28.88
N ILE A 717 -39.60 -1.99 -27.63
CA ILE A 717 -38.62 -3.02 -27.25
C ILE A 717 -39.29 -4.35 -26.91
N LEU A 718 -38.72 -5.44 -27.43
CA LEU A 718 -38.89 -6.80 -26.93
C LEU A 718 -37.53 -7.33 -26.47
N MET A 719 -37.39 -7.68 -25.19
CA MET A 719 -36.20 -8.34 -24.65
C MET A 719 -36.49 -9.81 -24.33
N LEU A 720 -35.67 -10.70 -24.87
CA LEU A 720 -35.71 -12.15 -24.64
C LEU A 720 -34.48 -12.59 -23.84
N GLU A 721 -34.68 -13.28 -22.73
CA GLU A 721 -33.63 -13.95 -21.95
C GLU A 721 -33.93 -15.44 -21.84
N ALA A 722 -32.91 -16.28 -22.04
CA ALA A 722 -33.03 -17.75 -22.03
C ALA A 722 -32.97 -18.34 -20.61
N ARG A 723 -32.38 -17.62 -19.64
CA ARG A 723 -32.43 -17.90 -18.20
C ARG A 723 -33.79 -17.48 -17.62
N ASP A 724 -34.08 -17.95 -16.41
CA ASP A 724 -35.29 -17.62 -15.63
C ASP A 724 -35.39 -16.14 -15.24
N ARG A 725 -34.23 -15.47 -15.05
CA ARG A 725 -34.09 -14.04 -14.77
C ARG A 725 -33.01 -13.37 -15.61
N ILE A 726 -33.18 -12.06 -15.80
CA ILE A 726 -32.15 -11.14 -16.30
C ILE A 726 -31.10 -10.86 -15.21
N LEU A 727 -29.97 -10.24 -15.59
CA LEU A 727 -28.91 -9.79 -14.69
C LEU A 727 -28.49 -10.87 -13.67
N ALA A 728 -28.15 -12.06 -14.15
CA ALA A 728 -27.87 -13.22 -13.30
C ALA A 728 -26.67 -12.99 -12.34
N GLU A 729 -25.76 -12.12 -12.75
CA GLU A 729 -24.54 -11.72 -12.05
C GLU A 729 -24.83 -10.75 -10.88
N VAL A 730 -26.01 -10.09 -10.89
CA VAL A 730 -26.52 -9.22 -9.84
C VAL A 730 -27.30 -10.04 -8.80
N GLU A 731 -27.32 -9.55 -7.56
CA GLU A 731 -28.05 -10.15 -6.44
C GLU A 731 -29.52 -10.40 -6.77
N GLU A 732 -30.07 -11.53 -6.30
CA GLU A 732 -31.31 -12.10 -6.82
C GLU A 732 -32.55 -11.23 -6.54
N GLU A 733 -32.62 -10.57 -5.38
CA GLU A 733 -33.73 -9.70 -5.01
C GLU A 733 -33.67 -8.38 -5.78
N ILE A 734 -32.46 -7.80 -5.90
CA ILE A 734 -32.18 -6.63 -6.74
C ILE A 734 -32.59 -6.88 -8.20
N ALA A 735 -32.12 -7.97 -8.80
CA ALA A 735 -32.39 -8.32 -10.19
C ALA A 735 -33.89 -8.58 -10.43
N LYS A 736 -34.56 -9.30 -9.52
CA LYS A 736 -36.01 -9.56 -9.62
C LYS A 736 -36.84 -8.28 -9.50
N GLN A 737 -36.52 -7.39 -8.55
CA GLN A 737 -37.26 -6.13 -8.41
C GLN A 737 -37.09 -5.23 -9.64
N LEU A 738 -35.87 -5.14 -10.21
CA LEU A 738 -35.66 -4.42 -11.47
C LEU A 738 -36.44 -5.06 -12.63
N THR A 739 -36.49 -6.40 -12.72
CA THR A 739 -37.25 -7.11 -13.76
C THR A 739 -38.72 -6.68 -13.79
N GLU A 740 -39.37 -6.59 -12.63
CA GLU A 740 -40.78 -6.19 -12.54
C GLU A 740 -41.02 -4.68 -12.77
N LEU A 741 -39.99 -3.84 -12.65
CA LEU A 741 -40.05 -2.44 -13.09
C LEU A 741 -39.94 -2.35 -14.63
N LEU A 742 -38.95 -3.02 -15.24
CA LEU A 742 -38.73 -3.02 -16.69
C LEU A 742 -39.94 -3.55 -17.49
N LYS A 743 -40.63 -4.56 -16.96
CA LYS A 743 -41.89 -5.10 -17.52
C LYS A 743 -43.03 -4.09 -17.63
N GLN A 744 -42.98 -2.98 -16.88
CA GLN A 744 -43.96 -1.89 -16.97
C GLN A 744 -43.62 -0.91 -18.10
N GLU A 745 -42.38 -0.92 -18.60
CA GLU A 745 -41.87 -0.02 -19.63
C GLU A 745 -41.87 -0.67 -21.03
N PHE A 746 -41.52 -1.96 -21.11
CA PHE A 746 -41.41 -2.73 -22.35
C PHE A 746 -41.55 -4.25 -22.14
N SER A 747 -41.63 -5.02 -23.23
CA SER A 747 -41.85 -6.47 -23.15
C SER A 747 -40.57 -7.20 -22.74
N VAL A 748 -40.63 -7.96 -21.64
CA VAL A 748 -39.54 -8.82 -21.15
C VAL A 748 -40.04 -10.26 -21.02
N VAL A 749 -39.42 -11.18 -21.76
CA VAL A 749 -39.72 -12.62 -21.71
C VAL A 749 -38.48 -13.37 -21.23
N THR A 750 -38.57 -13.99 -20.06
CA THR A 750 -37.52 -14.88 -19.53
C THR A 750 -37.86 -16.35 -19.80
N SER A 751 -36.89 -17.24 -19.64
CA SER A 751 -36.94 -18.66 -20.10
C SER A 751 -37.25 -18.80 -21.60
N ALA A 752 -36.98 -17.76 -22.39
CA ALA A 752 -37.36 -17.67 -23.79
C ALA A 752 -36.50 -18.57 -24.69
N LYS A 753 -37.14 -19.42 -25.49
CA LYS A 753 -36.47 -20.22 -26.50
C LYS A 753 -36.50 -19.50 -27.84
N ILE A 754 -35.37 -18.90 -28.24
CA ILE A 754 -35.23 -18.28 -29.57
C ILE A 754 -35.23 -19.36 -30.65
N GLY A 755 -36.02 -19.16 -31.70
CA GLY A 755 -36.23 -20.10 -32.81
C GLY A 755 -35.45 -19.75 -34.07
N SER A 756 -35.75 -18.59 -34.67
CA SER A 756 -35.16 -18.16 -35.94
C SER A 756 -35.11 -16.64 -36.07
N ILE A 757 -34.10 -16.14 -36.79
CA ILE A 757 -33.96 -14.74 -37.21
C ILE A 757 -34.00 -14.70 -38.73
N ALA A 758 -34.74 -13.76 -39.32
CA ALA A 758 -34.82 -13.60 -40.77
C ALA A 758 -35.05 -12.13 -41.17
N GLY A 759 -34.79 -11.80 -42.44
CA GLY A 759 -35.09 -10.50 -43.02
C GLY A 759 -33.87 -9.68 -43.42
N THR A 760 -34.02 -8.36 -43.41
CA THR A 760 -32.99 -7.37 -43.79
C THR A 760 -33.04 -6.16 -42.84
N PRO A 761 -32.00 -5.33 -42.71
CA PRO A 761 -32.06 -4.07 -41.96
C PRO A 761 -33.33 -3.26 -42.20
N GLY A 762 -34.00 -2.84 -41.12
CA GLY A 762 -35.30 -2.15 -41.15
C GLY A 762 -36.52 -3.05 -41.40
N LYS A 763 -36.33 -4.36 -41.60
CA LYS A 763 -37.37 -5.39 -41.84
C LYS A 763 -36.88 -6.77 -41.37
N MET A 764 -36.53 -6.87 -40.09
CA MET A 764 -36.15 -8.11 -39.43
C MET A 764 -37.37 -8.78 -38.78
N LYS A 765 -37.30 -10.11 -38.62
CA LYS A 765 -38.29 -10.92 -37.91
C LYS A 765 -37.58 -11.87 -36.96
N LEU A 766 -38.06 -11.93 -35.72
CA LEU A 766 -37.56 -12.79 -34.66
C LEU A 766 -38.67 -13.74 -34.20
N ASP A 767 -38.42 -15.05 -34.28
CA ASP A 767 -39.32 -16.09 -33.80
C ASP A 767 -38.81 -16.68 -32.49
N TYR A 768 -39.71 -16.88 -31.53
CA TYR A 768 -39.39 -17.42 -30.20
C TYR A 768 -40.56 -18.20 -29.59
N ALA A 769 -40.32 -18.88 -28.47
CA ALA A 769 -41.35 -19.38 -27.57
C ALA A 769 -41.10 -18.90 -26.14
N ASP A 770 -42.19 -18.70 -25.38
CA ASP A 770 -42.17 -18.36 -23.96
C ASP A 770 -41.93 -19.60 -23.06
N ALA A 771 -41.95 -19.40 -21.73
CA ALA A 771 -41.71 -20.46 -20.74
C ALA A 771 -42.75 -21.60 -20.81
N GLU A 772 -43.99 -21.26 -21.22
CA GLU A 772 -45.10 -22.18 -21.46
C GLU A 772 -44.98 -22.91 -22.82
N GLY A 773 -43.98 -22.57 -23.64
CA GLY A 773 -43.73 -23.18 -24.94
C GLY A 773 -44.62 -22.65 -26.07
N LYS A 774 -45.37 -21.56 -25.84
CA LYS A 774 -46.22 -20.92 -26.84
C LYS A 774 -45.35 -20.07 -27.76
N THR A 775 -45.42 -20.37 -29.06
CA THR A 775 -44.64 -19.70 -30.10
C THR A 775 -45.21 -18.33 -30.46
N ALA A 776 -44.32 -17.36 -30.66
CA ALA A 776 -44.63 -16.00 -31.12
C ALA A 776 -43.58 -15.50 -32.12
N SER A 777 -43.96 -14.45 -32.86
CA SER A 777 -43.07 -13.72 -33.79
C SER A 777 -43.09 -12.23 -33.45
N PHE A 778 -41.98 -11.55 -33.67
CA PHE A 778 -41.86 -10.09 -33.54
C PHE A 778 -41.16 -9.52 -34.78
N ASP A 779 -41.87 -8.68 -35.52
CA ASP A 779 -41.32 -7.90 -36.64
C ASP A 779 -40.68 -6.61 -36.09
N CYS A 780 -39.42 -6.37 -36.45
CA CYS A 780 -38.60 -5.27 -35.92
C CYS A 780 -37.67 -4.67 -36.98
N ASP A 781 -37.07 -3.51 -36.70
CA ASP A 781 -36.09 -2.90 -37.60
C ASP A 781 -34.73 -3.63 -37.50
N TYR A 782 -34.32 -4.00 -36.29
CA TYR A 782 -33.05 -4.68 -35.98
C TYR A 782 -33.20 -5.66 -34.81
N VAL A 783 -32.30 -6.64 -34.73
CA VAL A 783 -32.12 -7.51 -33.57
C VAL A 783 -30.76 -7.24 -32.92
N LEU A 784 -30.74 -6.78 -31.68
CA LEU A 784 -29.52 -6.67 -30.89
C LEU A 784 -29.20 -8.00 -30.21
N MET A 785 -28.03 -8.56 -30.52
CA MET A 785 -27.46 -9.70 -29.84
C MET A 785 -26.61 -9.21 -28.66
N ALA A 786 -27.13 -9.34 -27.45
CA ALA A 786 -26.56 -8.93 -26.17
C ALA A 786 -26.27 -10.14 -25.25
N THR A 787 -26.05 -11.32 -25.83
CA THR A 787 -25.81 -12.62 -25.18
C THR A 787 -24.43 -12.76 -24.52
N GLY A 788 -23.92 -11.67 -23.94
CA GLY A 788 -22.60 -11.59 -23.30
C GLY A 788 -21.42 -11.49 -24.28
N LYS A 789 -20.22 -11.60 -23.74
CA LYS A 789 -18.94 -11.62 -24.47
C LYS A 789 -18.28 -12.99 -24.36
N ARG A 790 -17.30 -13.26 -25.22
CA ARG A 790 -16.44 -14.45 -25.11
C ARG A 790 -15.05 -14.14 -25.67
N PRO A 791 -13.95 -14.49 -24.98
CA PRO A 791 -12.60 -14.27 -25.49
C PRO A 791 -12.39 -14.93 -26.85
N ASP A 792 -11.71 -14.21 -27.75
CA ASP A 792 -11.20 -14.71 -29.04
C ASP A 792 -9.68 -14.58 -29.05
N THR A 793 -8.99 -15.66 -28.70
CA THR A 793 -7.53 -15.76 -28.69
C THR A 793 -6.96 -16.29 -30.01
N SER A 794 -7.80 -16.59 -31.01
CA SER A 794 -7.40 -17.28 -32.25
C SER A 794 -6.31 -16.55 -33.06
N LYS A 795 -6.28 -15.22 -32.96
CA LYS A 795 -5.34 -14.34 -33.68
C LYS A 795 -4.00 -14.15 -32.95
N LEU A 796 -3.88 -14.58 -31.69
CA LEU A 796 -2.68 -14.39 -30.87
C LEU A 796 -1.61 -15.47 -31.09
N ASN A 797 -1.95 -16.63 -31.65
CA ASN A 797 -1.03 -17.77 -31.82
C ASN A 797 -0.40 -18.27 -30.48
N LEU A 798 -1.21 -18.36 -29.42
CA LEU A 798 -0.77 -18.69 -28.05
C LEU A 798 -0.03 -20.04 -27.89
N GLU A 799 -0.26 -21.00 -28.80
CA GLU A 799 0.43 -22.29 -28.82
C GLU A 799 1.95 -22.10 -28.98
N ALA A 800 2.39 -21.17 -29.82
CA ALA A 800 3.80 -20.88 -30.04
C ALA A 800 4.51 -20.30 -28.80
N ALA A 801 3.76 -19.64 -27.92
CA ALA A 801 4.25 -19.12 -26.64
C ALA A 801 3.93 -20.03 -25.44
N GLY A 802 3.43 -21.26 -25.65
CA GLY A 802 3.13 -22.22 -24.57
C GLY A 802 2.01 -21.80 -23.59
N VAL A 803 1.19 -20.81 -23.94
CA VAL A 803 0.15 -20.24 -23.05
C VAL A 803 -1.11 -21.10 -23.06
N GLN A 804 -1.49 -21.63 -21.89
CA GLN A 804 -2.67 -22.48 -21.71
C GLN A 804 -3.97 -21.67 -21.68
N LEU A 805 -5.03 -22.28 -22.21
CA LEU A 805 -6.41 -21.79 -22.11
C LEU A 805 -7.19 -22.56 -21.03
N ASP A 806 -8.22 -21.92 -20.48
CA ASP A 806 -9.33 -22.58 -19.79
C ASP A 806 -10.65 -22.30 -20.55
N GLY A 807 -11.16 -23.33 -21.22
CA GLY A 807 -12.28 -23.22 -22.16
C GLY A 807 -11.96 -22.33 -23.37
N ALA A 808 -12.26 -21.03 -23.25
CA ALA A 808 -11.93 -20.00 -24.25
C ALA A 808 -11.05 -18.87 -23.68
N ALA A 809 -10.99 -18.73 -22.35
CA ALA A 809 -10.21 -17.72 -21.67
C ALA A 809 -8.74 -18.15 -21.55
N ILE A 810 -7.83 -17.19 -21.37
CA ILE A 810 -6.45 -17.51 -20.97
C ILE A 810 -6.45 -17.93 -19.50
N LYS A 811 -5.80 -19.05 -19.20
CA LYS A 811 -5.70 -19.58 -17.84
C LYS A 811 -4.63 -18.81 -17.08
N VAL A 812 -5.01 -18.17 -15.97
CA VAL A 812 -4.10 -17.42 -15.09
C VAL A 812 -4.23 -17.82 -13.63
N ASP A 813 -3.21 -17.50 -12.82
CA ASP A 813 -3.29 -17.47 -11.36
C ASP A 813 -3.86 -16.12 -10.84
N THR A 814 -3.97 -15.98 -9.52
CA THR A 814 -4.47 -14.75 -8.87
C THR A 814 -3.46 -13.59 -8.88
N ARG A 815 -2.31 -13.75 -9.54
CA ARG A 815 -1.31 -12.70 -9.83
C ARG A 815 -1.32 -12.29 -11.32
N GLY A 816 -2.21 -12.89 -12.12
CA GLY A 816 -2.32 -12.69 -13.57
C GLY A 816 -1.31 -13.49 -14.39
N ARG A 817 -0.51 -14.37 -13.78
CA ARG A 817 0.52 -15.18 -14.47
C ARG A 817 -0.13 -16.32 -15.24
N THR A 818 0.29 -16.54 -16.48
CA THR A 818 -0.17 -17.67 -17.31
C THR A 818 0.59 -18.97 -16.95
N SER A 819 0.48 -20.00 -17.79
CA SER A 819 1.34 -21.19 -17.71
C SER A 819 2.82 -20.94 -18.02
N VAL A 820 3.19 -19.74 -18.49
CA VAL A 820 4.58 -19.33 -18.75
C VAL A 820 4.96 -18.18 -17.81
N PRO A 821 6.02 -18.30 -16.98
CA PRO A 821 6.24 -17.39 -15.84
C PRO A 821 6.39 -15.90 -16.17
N HIS A 822 6.93 -15.56 -17.33
CA HIS A 822 7.13 -14.18 -17.81
C HIS A 822 5.99 -13.67 -18.71
N ILE A 823 4.91 -14.45 -18.87
CA ILE A 823 3.73 -14.05 -19.65
C ILE A 823 2.51 -13.98 -18.74
N TYR A 824 1.88 -12.81 -18.72
CA TYR A 824 0.70 -12.48 -17.93
C TYR A 824 -0.52 -12.25 -18.85
N ALA A 825 -1.74 -12.34 -18.31
CA ALA A 825 -2.96 -11.95 -19.01
C ALA A 825 -3.97 -11.28 -18.07
N VAL A 826 -4.68 -10.26 -18.56
CA VAL A 826 -5.54 -9.38 -17.74
C VAL A 826 -6.78 -8.90 -18.50
N GLY A 827 -7.85 -8.58 -17.75
CA GLY A 827 -9.13 -8.14 -18.30
C GLY A 827 -9.92 -9.25 -18.98
N ASP A 828 -10.90 -8.89 -19.79
CA ASP A 828 -11.94 -9.81 -20.30
C ASP A 828 -11.40 -11.11 -20.93
N VAL A 829 -10.15 -11.12 -21.44
CA VAL A 829 -9.49 -12.31 -22.01
C VAL A 829 -9.29 -13.46 -21.01
N VAL A 830 -9.24 -13.18 -19.69
CA VAL A 830 -9.14 -14.22 -18.64
C VAL A 830 -10.50 -14.64 -18.08
N GLY A 831 -11.60 -14.04 -18.55
CA GLY A 831 -12.94 -14.31 -18.05
C GLY A 831 -13.24 -13.58 -16.74
N GLY A 832 -14.00 -14.22 -15.84
CA GLY A 832 -14.47 -13.61 -14.60
C GLY A 832 -15.45 -12.45 -14.83
N TYR A 833 -15.37 -11.40 -14.00
CA TYR A 833 -16.13 -10.17 -14.21
C TYR A 833 -15.47 -9.31 -15.29
N MET A 834 -16.05 -9.30 -16.49
CA MET A 834 -15.60 -8.54 -17.66
C MET A 834 -15.96 -7.04 -17.52
N LEU A 835 -15.28 -6.36 -16.60
CA LEU A 835 -15.51 -4.97 -16.23
C LEU A 835 -14.22 -4.16 -16.36
N ALA A 836 -14.34 -2.90 -16.79
CA ALA A 836 -13.19 -2.06 -17.14
C ALA A 836 -12.25 -1.75 -15.97
N HIS A 837 -12.80 -1.45 -14.79
CA HIS A 837 -12.04 -1.20 -13.57
C HIS A 837 -11.47 -2.49 -12.94
N THR A 838 -12.13 -3.63 -13.13
CA THR A 838 -11.60 -4.96 -12.81
C THR A 838 -10.39 -5.28 -13.68
N ALA A 839 -10.51 -5.09 -15.00
CA ALA A 839 -9.41 -5.25 -15.96
C ALA A 839 -8.22 -4.33 -15.63
N ALA A 840 -8.48 -3.06 -15.34
CA ALA A 840 -7.47 -2.09 -14.90
C ALA A 840 -6.75 -2.55 -13.61
N THR A 841 -7.51 -3.02 -12.63
CA THR A 841 -6.96 -3.52 -11.36
C THR A 841 -6.12 -4.80 -11.54
N GLN A 842 -6.55 -5.71 -12.42
CA GLN A 842 -5.74 -6.86 -12.81
C GLN A 842 -4.45 -6.43 -13.55
N GLY A 843 -4.52 -5.38 -14.38
CA GLY A 843 -3.37 -4.76 -15.02
C GLY A 843 -2.31 -4.27 -14.02
N ARG A 844 -2.73 -3.52 -13.01
CA ARG A 844 -1.84 -3.04 -11.94
C ARG A 844 -1.28 -4.18 -11.07
N VAL A 845 -2.08 -5.23 -10.81
CA VAL A 845 -1.58 -6.47 -10.16
C VAL A 845 -0.51 -7.16 -11.02
N ALA A 846 -0.68 -7.22 -12.35
CA ALA A 846 0.34 -7.77 -13.24
C ALA A 846 1.61 -6.90 -13.26
N ALA A 847 1.47 -5.56 -13.26
CA ALA A 847 2.60 -4.63 -13.16
C ALA A 847 3.40 -4.83 -11.85
N SER A 848 2.74 -4.80 -10.68
CA SER A 848 3.33 -5.15 -9.38
C SER A 848 4.14 -6.46 -9.43
N ASN A 849 3.55 -7.52 -9.99
CA ASN A 849 4.19 -8.84 -10.07
C ASN A 849 5.34 -8.91 -11.08
N LEU A 850 5.36 -8.03 -12.09
CA LEU A 850 6.47 -7.85 -13.02
C LEU A 850 7.62 -7.03 -12.41
N LEU A 851 7.30 -6.13 -11.48
CA LEU A 851 8.26 -5.36 -10.68
C LEU A 851 8.87 -6.15 -9.51
N GLY A 852 8.40 -7.38 -9.27
CA GLY A 852 8.92 -8.28 -8.22
C GLY A 852 8.12 -8.28 -6.92
N GLU A 853 6.99 -7.56 -6.85
CA GLU A 853 6.11 -7.54 -5.69
C GLU A 853 5.23 -8.80 -5.61
N ASP A 854 4.68 -9.10 -4.42
CA ASP A 854 3.67 -10.16 -4.22
C ASP A 854 2.27 -9.57 -4.06
N HIS A 855 1.71 -9.05 -5.15
CA HIS A 855 0.37 -8.48 -5.20
C HIS A 855 -0.63 -9.53 -5.70
N VAL A 856 -1.77 -9.71 -5.01
CA VAL A 856 -2.79 -10.70 -5.36
C VAL A 856 -4.13 -10.01 -5.66
N TYR A 857 -4.68 -10.27 -6.84
CA TYR A 857 -6.02 -9.84 -7.23
C TYR A 857 -7.09 -10.64 -6.47
N ASN A 858 -8.10 -9.95 -5.94
CA ASN A 858 -9.20 -10.54 -5.19
C ASN A 858 -10.56 -10.13 -5.78
N GLN A 859 -11.20 -11.06 -6.52
CA GLN A 859 -12.53 -10.88 -7.12
C GLN A 859 -13.64 -10.62 -6.07
N ASP A 860 -13.43 -10.99 -4.79
CA ASP A 860 -14.43 -10.73 -3.73
C ASP A 860 -14.49 -9.26 -3.30
N LEU A 861 -13.64 -8.40 -3.89
CA LEU A 861 -13.67 -6.93 -3.73
C LEU A 861 -14.20 -6.21 -4.98
N ASP A 862 -14.55 -6.93 -6.07
CA ASP A 862 -15.08 -6.30 -7.28
C ASP A 862 -16.40 -5.56 -7.00
N CYS A 863 -16.59 -4.48 -7.76
CA CYS A 863 -17.84 -3.75 -7.83
C CYS A 863 -18.39 -3.74 -9.26
N GLY A 864 -19.69 -3.46 -9.42
CA GLY A 864 -20.32 -3.36 -10.73
C GLY A 864 -21.61 -2.56 -10.67
N VAL A 865 -21.87 -1.80 -11.74
CA VAL A 865 -23.10 -1.01 -11.91
C VAL A 865 -23.69 -1.30 -13.29
N THR A 866 -24.96 -1.71 -13.29
CA THR A 866 -25.85 -1.67 -14.45
C THR A 866 -26.51 -0.31 -14.46
N PHE A 867 -26.24 0.49 -15.49
CA PHE A 867 -26.78 1.85 -15.62
C PHE A 867 -28.18 1.80 -16.23
N SER A 868 -29.02 0.94 -15.65
CA SER A 868 -30.48 0.94 -15.79
C SER A 868 -31.09 2.10 -15.03
N ARG A 869 -32.42 2.23 -15.09
CA ARG A 869 -33.18 3.19 -14.28
C ARG A 869 -34.36 2.49 -13.57
N PRO A 870 -34.37 2.40 -12.23
CA PRO A 870 -33.27 2.72 -11.32
C PRO A 870 -32.03 1.86 -11.59
N GLN A 871 -30.85 2.37 -11.25
CA GLN A 871 -29.59 1.64 -11.43
C GLN A 871 -29.52 0.44 -10.48
N ALA A 872 -28.96 -0.68 -10.97
CA ALA A 872 -28.69 -1.86 -10.17
C ALA A 872 -27.18 -2.07 -10.02
N GLY A 873 -26.69 -2.40 -8.82
CA GLY A 873 -25.25 -2.57 -8.60
C GLY A 873 -24.89 -3.42 -7.40
N PHE A 874 -23.62 -3.76 -7.31
CA PHE A 874 -23.04 -4.54 -6.20
C PHE A 874 -21.59 -4.12 -5.95
N VAL A 875 -21.13 -4.29 -4.73
CA VAL A 875 -19.72 -4.45 -4.40
C VAL A 875 -19.56 -5.61 -3.44
N GLY A 876 -18.57 -6.46 -3.68
CA GLY A 876 -18.29 -7.65 -2.89
C GLY A 876 -19.45 -8.67 -2.85
N LEU A 877 -19.53 -9.39 -1.74
CA LEU A 877 -20.33 -10.62 -1.64
C LEU A 877 -21.78 -10.35 -1.22
N SER A 878 -22.73 -11.00 -1.89
CA SER A 878 -24.08 -11.22 -1.36
C SER A 878 -24.05 -12.27 -0.24
N VAL A 879 -25.12 -12.34 0.57
CA VAL A 879 -25.27 -13.40 1.60
C VAL A 879 -25.21 -14.80 0.98
N ALA A 880 -25.68 -14.97 -0.25
CA ALA A 880 -25.63 -16.26 -0.97
C ALA A 880 -24.18 -16.64 -1.33
N GLN A 881 -23.42 -15.73 -1.96
CA GLN A 881 -22.02 -15.97 -2.33
C GLN A 881 -21.14 -16.17 -1.09
N ALA A 882 -21.32 -15.37 -0.05
CA ALA A 882 -20.56 -15.48 1.20
C ALA A 882 -20.80 -16.84 1.90
N LYS A 883 -22.06 -17.31 1.96
CA LYS A 883 -22.39 -18.63 2.50
C LYS A 883 -21.84 -19.78 1.64
N ALA A 884 -21.84 -19.64 0.31
CA ALA A 884 -21.21 -20.61 -0.59
C ALA A 884 -19.68 -20.71 -0.36
N LYS A 885 -19.04 -19.63 0.12
CA LYS A 885 -17.64 -19.59 0.57
C LYS A 885 -17.44 -19.96 2.05
N GLY A 886 -18.48 -20.41 2.75
CA GLY A 886 -18.41 -20.83 4.16
C GLY A 886 -18.42 -19.69 5.20
N VAL A 887 -18.64 -18.43 4.78
CA VAL A 887 -18.76 -17.29 5.69
C VAL A 887 -20.19 -17.20 6.25
N ASP A 888 -20.33 -17.06 7.57
CA ASP A 888 -21.64 -16.90 8.22
C ASP A 888 -22.17 -15.46 8.09
N ALA A 889 -22.55 -15.12 6.86
CA ALA A 889 -22.96 -13.78 6.45
C ALA A 889 -24.41 -13.43 6.84
N VAL A 890 -24.63 -12.14 7.04
CA VAL A 890 -25.90 -11.56 7.48
C VAL A 890 -26.12 -10.19 6.82
N GLU A 891 -27.37 -9.87 6.43
CA GLU A 891 -27.70 -8.61 5.75
C GLU A 891 -28.75 -7.74 6.47
N ALA A 892 -28.60 -6.43 6.41
CA ALA A 892 -29.68 -5.48 6.58
C ALA A 892 -30.08 -4.90 5.22
N LYS A 893 -31.33 -4.45 5.06
CA LYS A 893 -31.80 -3.75 3.86
C LYS A 893 -32.78 -2.64 4.18
N MET A 894 -32.82 -1.62 3.34
CA MET A 894 -33.64 -0.41 3.45
C MET A 894 -34.24 -0.08 2.07
N PRO A 895 -35.57 0.07 1.94
CA PRO A 895 -36.17 0.48 0.67
C PRO A 895 -35.93 1.97 0.41
N MET A 896 -35.79 2.38 -0.85
CA MET A 896 -35.61 3.81 -1.19
C MET A 896 -36.86 4.65 -0.87
N SER A 897 -38.03 4.01 -0.75
CA SER A 897 -39.30 4.66 -0.41
C SER A 897 -39.43 5.15 1.04
N ILE A 898 -38.40 5.00 1.88
CA ILE A 898 -38.31 5.66 3.20
C ILE A 898 -37.18 6.69 3.30
N ASP A 899 -36.41 6.89 2.24
CA ASP A 899 -35.31 7.86 2.20
C ASP A 899 -35.81 9.26 1.84
N ALA A 900 -35.41 10.27 2.61
CA ALA A 900 -35.88 11.64 2.43
C ALA A 900 -35.37 12.27 1.13
N LYS A 901 -34.13 11.98 0.72
CA LYS A 901 -33.55 12.48 -0.54
C LYS A 901 -34.25 11.85 -1.74
N ALA A 902 -34.52 10.54 -1.73
CA ALA A 902 -35.28 9.84 -2.75
C ALA A 902 -36.73 10.35 -2.86
N MET A 903 -37.40 10.63 -1.74
CA MET A 903 -38.73 11.28 -1.76
C MET A 903 -38.69 12.66 -2.43
N ILE A 904 -37.65 13.46 -2.20
CA ILE A 904 -37.51 14.82 -2.76
C ILE A 904 -37.30 14.80 -4.28
N SER A 905 -36.60 13.81 -4.84
CA SER A 905 -36.41 13.68 -6.30
C SER A 905 -37.49 12.85 -7.02
N GLY A 906 -38.25 12.04 -6.27
CA GLY A 906 -39.25 11.06 -6.77
C GLY A 906 -38.70 9.64 -6.94
N GLU A 907 -37.43 9.43 -6.59
CA GLU A 907 -36.59 8.28 -6.94
C GLU A 907 -36.74 7.12 -5.95
N THR A 908 -37.99 6.81 -5.59
CA THR A 908 -38.36 5.97 -4.43
C THR A 908 -38.36 4.47 -4.70
N HIS A 909 -38.03 4.03 -5.92
CA HIS A 909 -37.98 2.61 -6.28
C HIS A 909 -36.71 1.92 -5.79
N GLY A 910 -36.85 0.65 -5.39
CA GLY A 910 -35.72 -0.22 -5.04
C GLY A 910 -35.30 -0.20 -3.57
N MET A 911 -34.05 -0.59 -3.30
CA MET A 911 -33.48 -0.76 -1.96
C MET A 911 -31.95 -0.75 -1.96
N ILE A 912 -31.35 -0.48 -0.80
CA ILE A 912 -29.93 -0.79 -0.52
C ILE A 912 -29.86 -1.94 0.49
N LYS A 913 -29.01 -2.93 0.23
CA LYS A 913 -28.70 -4.09 1.08
C LYS A 913 -27.23 -4.01 1.52
N LEU A 914 -26.95 -4.17 2.82
CA LEU A 914 -25.59 -4.17 3.39
C LEU A 914 -25.32 -5.51 4.08
N VAL A 915 -24.24 -6.17 3.66
CA VAL A 915 -23.85 -7.54 4.06
C VAL A 915 -22.60 -7.51 4.92
N ALA A 916 -22.62 -8.23 6.04
CA ALA A 916 -21.47 -8.38 6.93
C ALA A 916 -21.27 -9.84 7.35
N ASP A 917 -20.02 -10.18 7.69
CA ASP A 917 -19.71 -11.39 8.46
C ASP A 917 -20.15 -11.21 9.92
N LYS A 918 -20.82 -12.21 10.50
CA LYS A 918 -21.23 -12.16 11.92
C LYS A 918 -20.05 -12.20 12.90
N ALA A 919 -18.97 -12.89 12.56
CA ALA A 919 -17.87 -13.14 13.50
C ALA A 919 -17.01 -11.88 13.70
N THR A 920 -16.52 -11.29 12.62
CA THR A 920 -15.69 -10.07 12.64
C THR A 920 -16.50 -8.76 12.63
N GLN A 921 -17.79 -8.82 12.27
CA GLN A 921 -18.63 -7.64 12.00
C GLN A 921 -18.06 -6.72 10.90
N LYS A 922 -17.17 -7.22 10.04
CA LYS A 922 -16.73 -6.54 8.82
C LYS A 922 -17.83 -6.57 7.76
N ILE A 923 -17.97 -5.45 7.04
CA ILE A 923 -18.80 -5.35 5.84
C ILE A 923 -18.07 -6.09 4.73
N ILE A 924 -18.77 -7.02 4.07
CA ILE A 924 -18.22 -7.89 3.02
C ILE A 924 -18.94 -7.73 1.68
N GLY A 925 -20.00 -6.91 1.64
CA GLY A 925 -20.64 -6.49 0.40
C GLY A 925 -21.80 -5.51 0.60
N VAL A 926 -22.13 -4.77 -0.45
CA VAL A 926 -23.28 -3.84 -0.50
C VAL A 926 -23.94 -3.97 -1.88
N HIS A 927 -25.27 -4.07 -1.92
CA HIS A 927 -26.04 -4.34 -3.13
C HIS A 927 -27.16 -3.31 -3.28
N PHE A 928 -27.41 -2.86 -4.49
CA PHE A 928 -28.16 -1.65 -4.80
C PHE A 928 -29.22 -1.91 -5.86
N LEU A 929 -30.43 -1.42 -5.61
CA LEU A 929 -31.36 -0.97 -6.64
C LEU A 929 -31.77 0.46 -6.24
N ALA A 930 -31.07 1.45 -6.79
CA ALA A 930 -31.25 2.85 -6.42
C ALA A 930 -30.75 3.77 -7.54
N GLU A 931 -31.38 4.94 -7.69
CA GLU A 931 -30.77 6.01 -8.47
C GLU A 931 -29.47 6.48 -7.83
N HIS A 932 -28.57 7.03 -8.65
CA HIS A 932 -27.23 7.47 -8.24
C HIS A 932 -26.31 6.37 -7.68
N THR A 933 -26.62 5.08 -7.90
CA THR A 933 -25.75 3.94 -7.49
C THR A 933 -24.31 4.12 -7.99
N ASP A 934 -24.12 4.67 -9.19
CA ASP A 934 -22.84 5.04 -9.80
C ASP A 934 -21.98 6.00 -8.95
N THR A 935 -22.60 6.75 -8.03
CA THR A 935 -21.89 7.58 -7.03
C THR A 935 -21.89 6.94 -5.64
N LEU A 936 -23.02 6.38 -5.19
CA LEU A 936 -23.17 5.75 -3.86
C LEU A 936 -22.23 4.55 -3.67
N ILE A 937 -21.90 3.85 -4.75
CA ILE A 937 -21.01 2.69 -4.73
C ILE A 937 -19.57 3.05 -4.33
N GLY A 938 -19.13 4.30 -4.51
CA GLY A 938 -17.77 4.74 -4.14
C GLY A 938 -17.48 4.60 -2.64
N GLU A 939 -18.42 5.05 -1.79
CA GLU A 939 -18.32 4.85 -0.34
C GLU A 939 -18.42 3.36 0.03
N ALA A 940 -19.24 2.59 -0.68
CA ALA A 940 -19.35 1.16 -0.44
C ALA A 940 -18.10 0.34 -0.85
N VAL A 941 -17.38 0.76 -1.89
CA VAL A 941 -16.05 0.23 -2.23
C VAL A 941 -15.07 0.49 -1.09
N MET A 942 -15.08 1.69 -0.50
CA MET A 942 -14.24 1.97 0.68
C MET A 942 -14.64 1.10 1.88
N MET A 943 -15.95 0.92 2.14
CA MET A 943 -16.43 0.05 3.22
C MET A 943 -15.97 -1.41 3.08
N VAL A 944 -16.03 -1.98 1.88
CA VAL A 944 -15.69 -3.39 1.63
C VAL A 944 -14.16 -3.57 1.52
N SER A 945 -13.47 -2.77 0.71
CA SER A 945 -12.04 -2.93 0.43
C SER A 945 -11.15 -2.58 1.62
N ALA A 946 -11.52 -1.61 2.46
CA ALA A 946 -10.85 -1.38 3.75
C ALA A 946 -11.30 -2.35 4.86
N GLY A 947 -12.26 -3.24 4.57
CA GLY A 947 -12.82 -4.20 5.51
C GLY A 947 -13.42 -3.53 6.75
N MET A 948 -14.15 -2.43 6.57
CA MET A 948 -14.70 -1.62 7.65
C MET A 948 -15.70 -2.43 8.48
N THR A 949 -15.68 -2.24 9.80
CA THR A 949 -16.68 -2.84 10.68
C THR A 949 -17.99 -2.06 10.66
N LEU A 950 -19.10 -2.77 10.92
CA LEU A 950 -20.41 -2.15 11.16
C LEU A 950 -20.34 -1.04 12.22
N LYS A 951 -19.47 -1.17 13.22
CA LYS A 951 -19.26 -0.16 14.27
C LYS A 951 -18.73 1.15 13.68
N GLN A 952 -17.72 1.11 12.81
CA GLN A 952 -17.13 2.31 12.21
C GLN A 952 -18.17 3.07 11.39
N VAL A 953 -18.88 2.38 10.50
CA VAL A 953 -19.92 2.98 9.64
C VAL A 953 -21.12 3.47 10.47
N ALA A 954 -21.55 2.73 11.48
CA ALA A 954 -22.64 3.15 12.37
C ALA A 954 -22.32 4.43 13.18
N GLN A 955 -21.02 4.74 13.39
CA GLN A 955 -20.54 5.92 14.11
C GLN A 955 -20.12 7.09 13.19
N ALA A 956 -19.97 6.87 11.89
CA ALA A 956 -19.64 7.93 10.94
C ALA A 956 -20.82 8.91 10.77
N ILE A 957 -20.52 10.21 10.75
CA ILE A 957 -21.51 11.27 10.54
C ILE A 957 -21.70 11.43 9.03
N HIS A 958 -22.81 10.91 8.51
CA HIS A 958 -23.19 11.05 7.11
C HIS A 958 -24.02 12.35 6.94
N PRO A 959 -23.91 13.08 5.82
CA PRO A 959 -24.68 14.30 5.59
C PRO A 959 -26.17 14.00 5.39
N HIS A 960 -27.04 14.92 5.82
CA HIS A 960 -28.50 14.79 5.73
C HIS A 960 -29.13 16.02 5.06
N PRO A 961 -30.12 15.88 4.17
CA PRO A 961 -30.68 14.62 3.64
C PRO A 961 -29.85 14.09 2.46
N THR A 962 -29.27 12.89 2.59
CA THR A 962 -28.57 12.22 1.47
C THR A 962 -28.74 10.70 1.53
N GLN A 963 -28.78 10.04 0.38
CA GLN A 963 -28.94 8.57 0.31
C GLN A 963 -27.80 7.79 1.00
N THR A 964 -26.63 8.39 1.24
CA THR A 964 -25.55 7.72 1.99
C THR A 964 -25.87 7.58 3.48
N GLU A 965 -26.76 8.39 4.06
CA GLU A 965 -27.18 8.25 5.46
C GLU A 965 -27.81 6.87 5.77
N LEU A 966 -28.31 6.19 4.72
CA LEU A 966 -28.76 4.81 4.76
C LEU A 966 -27.65 3.83 5.14
N PHE A 967 -26.37 4.06 4.80
CA PHE A 967 -25.27 3.15 5.17
C PHE A 967 -25.06 3.12 6.69
N GLY A 968 -24.95 4.29 7.32
CA GLY A 968 -24.89 4.42 8.78
C GLY A 968 -26.11 3.79 9.46
N GLU A 969 -27.31 3.94 8.90
CA GLU A 969 -28.53 3.36 9.47
C GLU A 969 -28.65 1.85 9.26
N LEU A 970 -28.26 1.32 8.09
CA LEU A 970 -28.13 -0.11 7.81
C LEU A 970 -27.17 -0.76 8.81
N ALA A 971 -26.01 -0.13 9.05
CA ALA A 971 -25.02 -0.60 10.01
C ALA A 971 -25.58 -0.60 11.45
N ARG A 972 -26.20 0.50 11.89
CA ARG A 972 -26.87 0.60 13.21
C ARG A 972 -27.95 -0.48 13.39
N ARG A 973 -28.80 -0.71 12.38
CA ARG A 973 -29.84 -1.76 12.38
C ARG A 973 -29.25 -3.15 12.45
N LEU A 974 -28.19 -3.44 11.70
CA LEU A 974 -27.55 -4.74 11.67
C LEU A 974 -26.89 -5.07 13.01
N MET A 975 -26.12 -4.12 13.58
CA MET A 975 -25.57 -4.24 14.95
C MET A 975 -26.66 -4.44 16.00
N SER A 976 -27.76 -3.68 15.91
CA SER A 976 -28.90 -3.77 16.83
C SER A 976 -29.57 -5.16 16.78
N ARG A 977 -29.62 -5.80 15.61
CA ARG A 977 -30.12 -7.18 15.47
C ARG A 977 -29.12 -8.20 16.01
N LEU A 978 -27.83 -8.08 15.69
CA LEU A 978 -26.78 -8.97 16.19
C LEU A 978 -26.66 -8.96 17.72
N ARG A 979 -26.74 -7.79 18.34
CA ARG A 979 -26.77 -7.64 19.82
C ARG A 979 -28.02 -8.22 20.49
N ARG A 980 -29.10 -8.47 19.73
CA ARG A 980 -30.31 -9.16 20.22
C ARG A 980 -30.19 -10.67 20.05
N THR A 981 -29.69 -11.15 18.91
CA THR A 981 -29.47 -12.59 18.69
C THR A 981 -28.36 -13.17 19.57
N ALA A 982 -27.38 -12.37 20.02
CA ALA A 982 -26.32 -12.80 20.94
C ALA A 982 -26.72 -12.77 22.44
N LYS A 983 -28.01 -12.60 22.76
CA LYS A 983 -28.57 -12.66 24.13
C LYS A 983 -29.51 -13.86 24.34
N HIS A 984 -29.56 -14.76 23.36
CA HIS A 984 -30.38 -15.96 23.31
C HIS A 984 -29.51 -17.15 22.86
#